data_AF-A0A3R5YXZ2-F1
#
_entry.id   AF-A0A3R5YXZ2-F1
#
_cell.length_a   1.000
_cell.length_b   1.000
_cell.length_c   1.000
_cell.angle_alpha   90.00
_cell.angle_beta   90.00
_cell.angle_gamma   90.00
#
_symmetry.space_group_name_H-M   'P 1'
#
loop_
_entity.id
_entity.type
_entity.pdbx_description
1 polymer ?
#
loop_
_entity_poly.entity_id
_entity_poly.type
_entity_poly.pdbx_seq_one_letter_code
_entity_poly.pdbx_strand_id
1 'polypeptide(L)'
;MLRVQRRLIMKTYNLDTSNRVKYEDLNNIEQSVFEDVYREADKTLYKIVEDGQKYKTKDEKDQDSLNVISFLGERGRGKTSAMLSFLAYLNVLQTKCFWSKFFQEKKSNMPEIRFVTLPYIDAAMLAENEYIVDVILAEMWDKFEKTIRRNLYDVHDGSCTEHQEQKIKEAFIKVRKSYLEMKEREKDSVKDGEKDIPMPGALHELATSVNLRCELQSLSKLYLDYFGADDAGGAKETYLVIPIDDVDMSSDKAYSVLEQIRRFLRIEHVIVLATADIDRLQKACESRYQSIYLDEVDRAHFVNEYLEKVLPYNMRVYMPELMEKQGKILIETKAREVLNLKSTNEKDMIMEFMAKECGIYFDGGWRRRHFLQNHSMRSMVNYFEQLIRISDMQNYKFSWLKIDLKERLAERITNMRHKRFFMNLLQKDYEDLNITCLDYMIPYIVEKGGQKPIYDESLGQVLYICNQMTKVDMESDNLVNCVIMLYSLALEEADEELKNRLIGNSILGQWEYGAFTSGLMEQRREVQMFSDKMKLELDVTEIIDNEKSVADNTEAILRANWSYVLAWLYAGLFITTDCGNIDAVYQYGITRKNDKHNSDKKEELFRILPVQYAVKSYFKALYQNEQEKDLIREKLRHIIILIGRLVNSYLGINEGKLSEKEITQISKKVYPSVMRKTPEAEKKELSVEVLYRIGQTLDNNSLPLEMRTVQIRFLERRYLTIQNQLDRAENYYKKLGIDFKVGHQFKRTMQNRILSGEIPMTMEERDEFDARIGKLLNEIQGTTIIPPRE
;
A
#
# COMPACT_ATOMS: atom_id res chain seq x y z
N MET A 1 -25.98 -12.25 -33.33
CA MET A 1 -25.30 -12.27 -32.02
C MET A 1 -24.18 -13.31 -32.05
N LEU A 2 -22.96 -12.92 -32.42
CA LEU A 2 -21.77 -13.77 -32.30
C LEU A 2 -20.89 -13.16 -31.19
N ARG A 3 -21.02 -13.68 -29.97
CA ARG A 3 -20.08 -13.40 -28.88
C ARG A 3 -18.78 -14.11 -29.24
N VAL A 4 -17.86 -13.38 -29.87
CA VAL A 4 -16.45 -13.77 -29.97
C VAL A 4 -15.93 -13.87 -28.54
N GLN A 5 -15.57 -15.08 -28.10
CA GLN A 5 -14.73 -15.29 -26.93
C GLN A 5 -13.40 -14.57 -27.20
N ARG A 6 -13.27 -13.31 -26.77
CA ARG A 6 -11.96 -12.66 -26.67
C ARG A 6 -11.13 -13.51 -25.71
N ARG A 7 -10.15 -14.26 -26.24
CA ARG A 7 -9.02 -14.74 -25.43
C ARG A 7 -8.49 -13.51 -24.68
N LEU A 8 -8.40 -13.59 -23.36
CA LEU A 8 -7.83 -12.52 -22.55
C LEU A 8 -6.33 -12.45 -22.88
N ILE A 9 -5.95 -11.57 -23.80
CA ILE A 9 -4.56 -11.25 -24.06
C ILE A 9 -4.06 -10.48 -22.83
N MET A 10 -3.04 -11.02 -22.17
CA MET A 10 -2.46 -10.36 -21.01
C MET A 10 -1.67 -9.13 -21.45
N LYS A 11 -1.87 -8.03 -20.72
CA LYS A 11 -1.15 -6.78 -20.94
C LYS A 11 0.22 -6.86 -20.29
N THR A 12 1.19 -6.13 -20.85
CA THR A 12 2.58 -6.15 -20.37
C THR A 12 3.11 -4.74 -20.17
N TYR A 13 3.74 -4.49 -19.02
CA TYR A 13 4.65 -3.38 -18.82
C TYR A 13 6.06 -3.84 -19.14
N ASN A 14 6.67 -3.25 -20.17
CA ASN A 14 8.05 -3.53 -20.51
C ASN A 14 8.95 -2.38 -20.00
N LEU A 15 9.75 -2.70 -18.99
CA LEU A 15 10.60 -1.80 -18.19
C LEU A 15 12.08 -1.89 -18.60
N ASP A 16 12.36 -2.18 -19.86
CA ASP A 16 13.70 -2.33 -20.44
C ASP A 16 14.54 -1.03 -20.48
N THR A 17 13.88 0.12 -20.62
CA THR A 17 14.54 1.42 -20.72
C THR A 17 14.39 2.25 -19.45
N SER A 18 15.45 2.36 -18.66
CA SER A 18 15.50 3.25 -17.51
C SER A 18 15.61 4.72 -17.94
N ASN A 19 14.74 5.59 -17.41
CA ASN A 19 14.80 7.05 -17.56
C ASN A 19 14.84 7.57 -19.01
N ARG A 20 14.21 6.87 -19.95
CA ARG A 20 14.10 7.29 -21.36
C ARG A 20 12.66 7.18 -21.86
N VAL A 21 12.34 8.00 -22.87
CA VAL A 21 11.09 7.86 -23.62
C VAL A 21 11.13 6.57 -24.41
N LYS A 22 10.08 5.76 -24.27
CA LYS A 22 9.90 4.52 -25.04
C LYS A 22 9.03 4.77 -26.27
N TYR A 23 9.44 4.21 -27.40
CA TYR A 23 8.65 4.13 -28.63
C TYR A 23 8.11 2.71 -28.77
N GLU A 24 6.78 2.58 -28.80
CA GLU A 24 6.10 1.31 -29.00
C GLU A 24 5.86 1.03 -30.48
N ASP A 25 5.92 -0.24 -30.87
CA ASP A 25 5.48 -0.69 -32.17
C ASP A 25 3.95 -0.77 -32.18
N LEU A 26 3.32 0.11 -32.96
CA LEU A 26 1.87 0.19 -33.08
C LEU A 26 1.28 -0.70 -34.17
N ASN A 27 2.05 -1.58 -34.81
CA ASN A 27 1.48 -2.57 -35.74
C ASN A 27 0.56 -3.56 -35.01
N ASN A 28 0.91 -3.93 -33.77
CA ASN A 28 0.09 -4.75 -32.88
C ASN A 28 0.03 -4.19 -31.46
N ILE A 29 -1.12 -3.61 -31.09
CA ILE A 29 -1.34 -2.96 -29.80
C ILE A 29 -2.02 -3.87 -28.76
N GLU A 30 -2.37 -5.12 -29.09
CA GLU A 30 -3.19 -5.99 -28.23
C GLU A 30 -2.52 -6.34 -26.88
N GLN A 31 -1.19 -6.35 -26.83
CA GLN A 31 -0.43 -6.58 -25.59
C GLN A 31 -0.05 -5.28 -24.86
N SER A 32 -0.16 -4.12 -25.52
CA SER A 32 0.18 -2.83 -24.94
C SER A 32 -0.84 -2.43 -23.88
N VAL A 33 -0.33 -1.93 -22.76
CA VAL A 33 -1.13 -1.28 -21.71
C VAL A 33 -1.81 0.00 -22.19
N PHE A 34 -1.32 0.59 -23.28
CA PHE A 34 -1.88 1.80 -23.90
C PHE A 34 -2.78 1.50 -25.10
N GLU A 35 -3.26 0.25 -25.27
CA GLU A 35 -4.15 -0.10 -26.38
C GLU A 35 -5.33 0.88 -26.52
N ASP A 36 -6.06 1.11 -25.42
CA ASP A 36 -7.22 2.00 -25.42
C ASP A 36 -6.82 3.46 -25.67
N VAL A 37 -5.65 3.88 -25.16
CA VAL A 37 -5.08 5.21 -25.43
C VAL A 37 -4.85 5.43 -26.92
N TYR A 38 -4.22 4.46 -27.60
CA TYR A 38 -3.97 4.56 -29.04
C TYR A 38 -5.25 4.53 -29.86
N ARG A 39 -6.23 3.70 -29.46
CA ARG A 39 -7.54 3.64 -30.11
C ARG A 39 -8.32 4.94 -29.98
N GLU A 40 -8.32 5.57 -28.80
CA GLU A 40 -8.99 6.85 -28.61
C GLU A 40 -8.27 7.98 -29.36
N ALA A 41 -6.93 8.04 -29.31
CA ALA A 41 -6.16 9.01 -30.10
C ALA A 41 -6.44 8.90 -31.60
N ASP A 42 -6.50 7.67 -32.14
CA ASP A 42 -6.83 7.38 -33.54
C ASP A 42 -8.25 7.82 -33.90
N LYS A 43 -9.24 7.52 -33.05
CA LYS A 43 -10.63 7.95 -33.24
C LYS A 43 -10.78 9.46 -33.26
N THR A 44 -10.12 10.13 -32.32
CA THR A 44 -10.13 11.58 -32.20
C THR A 44 -9.48 12.22 -33.41
N LEU A 45 -8.31 11.73 -33.82
CA LEU A 45 -7.62 12.18 -35.02
C LEU A 45 -8.47 11.98 -36.29
N TYR A 46 -9.07 10.81 -36.45
CA TYR A 46 -9.96 10.51 -37.58
C TYR A 46 -11.12 11.50 -37.65
N LYS A 47 -11.73 11.82 -36.51
CA LYS A 47 -12.83 12.79 -36.43
C LYS A 47 -12.40 14.20 -36.83
N ILE A 48 -11.22 14.66 -36.38
CA ILE A 48 -10.67 15.97 -36.77
C ILE A 48 -10.55 16.08 -38.29
N VAL A 49 -10.03 15.04 -38.94
CA VAL A 49 -9.88 15.00 -40.40
C VAL A 49 -11.24 14.93 -41.09
N GLU A 50 -12.16 14.09 -40.60
CA GLU A 50 -13.50 13.94 -41.16
C GLU A 50 -14.31 15.25 -41.08
N ASP A 51 -14.29 15.92 -39.93
CA ASP A 51 -14.95 17.22 -39.74
C ASP A 51 -14.31 18.27 -40.64
N GLY A 52 -12.97 18.30 -40.74
CA GLY A 52 -12.24 19.19 -41.65
C GLY A 52 -12.67 19.04 -43.11
N GLN A 53 -13.09 17.84 -43.56
CA GLN A 53 -13.62 17.61 -44.90
C GLN A 53 -15.09 18.03 -45.04
N LYS A 54 -15.93 17.69 -44.05
CA LYS A 54 -17.37 18.02 -44.06
C LYS A 54 -17.63 19.52 -44.09
N TYR A 55 -16.83 20.29 -43.35
CA TYR A 55 -17.02 21.72 -43.17
C TYR A 55 -16.26 22.60 -44.18
N LYS A 56 -15.61 22.03 -45.22
CA LYS A 56 -15.02 22.80 -46.33
C LYS A 56 -16.05 23.66 -47.11
N THR A 57 -17.35 23.43 -46.94
CA THR A 57 -18.41 23.94 -47.84
C THR A 57 -19.50 24.80 -47.19
N LYS A 58 -19.45 25.07 -45.88
CA LYS A 58 -20.43 25.93 -45.17
C LYS A 58 -19.74 27.15 -44.57
N ASP A 59 -20.19 28.33 -45.00
CA ASP A 59 -19.87 29.70 -44.56
C ASP A 59 -18.69 29.87 -43.57
N GLU A 60 -17.67 30.61 -44.02
CA GLU A 60 -16.37 30.95 -43.38
C GLU A 60 -16.44 31.59 -41.97
N LYS A 61 -17.61 31.70 -41.34
CA LYS A 61 -17.83 32.62 -40.21
C LYS A 61 -17.74 32.03 -38.80
N ASP A 62 -17.61 30.71 -38.61
CA ASP A 62 -17.45 30.11 -37.27
C ASP A 62 -16.64 28.79 -37.30
N GLN A 63 -15.39 28.84 -37.77
CA GLN A 63 -14.47 27.69 -37.70
C GLN A 63 -13.45 27.84 -36.56
N ASP A 64 -13.92 27.75 -35.32
CA ASP A 64 -13.02 27.33 -34.24
C ASP A 64 -12.74 25.82 -34.44
N SER A 65 -11.66 25.49 -35.13
CA SER A 65 -11.25 24.11 -35.37
C SER A 65 -10.84 23.45 -34.04
N LEU A 66 -11.54 22.39 -33.66
CA LEU A 66 -11.16 21.54 -32.54
C LEU A 66 -10.02 20.63 -33.01
N ASN A 67 -8.78 21.10 -32.90
CA ASN A 67 -7.62 20.42 -33.49
C ASN A 67 -6.53 20.04 -32.48
N VAL A 68 -6.85 20.06 -31.18
CA VAL A 68 -5.91 19.77 -30.09
C VAL A 68 -6.25 18.43 -29.44
N ILE A 69 -5.43 17.40 -29.64
CA ILE A 69 -5.57 16.09 -28.97
C ILE A 69 -4.67 16.09 -27.72
N SER A 70 -5.26 15.92 -26.55
CA SER A 70 -4.53 16.03 -25.28
C SER A 70 -4.34 14.68 -24.62
N PHE A 71 -3.10 14.25 -24.42
CA PHE A 71 -2.72 13.06 -23.66
C PHE A 71 -2.58 13.43 -22.18
N LEU A 72 -3.57 13.07 -21.37
CA LEU A 72 -3.71 13.53 -19.99
C LEU A 72 -3.43 12.44 -18.96
N GLY A 73 -2.77 12.81 -17.87
CA GLY A 73 -2.54 11.94 -16.73
C GLY A 73 -1.45 12.47 -15.80
N GLU A 74 -1.26 11.84 -14.64
CA GLU A 74 -0.23 12.26 -13.69
C GLU A 74 1.20 12.09 -14.24
N ARG A 75 2.19 12.65 -13.54
CA ARG A 75 3.61 12.41 -13.83
C ARG A 75 3.97 10.92 -13.78
N GLY A 76 4.77 10.48 -14.76
CA GLY A 76 5.28 9.10 -14.80
C GLY A 76 4.28 8.05 -15.33
N ARG A 77 3.14 8.47 -15.88
CA ARG A 77 2.11 7.61 -16.51
C ARG A 77 2.35 7.30 -17.99
N GLY A 78 3.46 7.77 -18.58
CA GLY A 78 3.83 7.46 -19.96
C GLY A 78 3.22 8.36 -21.04
N LYS A 79 2.68 9.54 -20.69
CA LYS A 79 2.08 10.51 -21.64
C LYS A 79 2.96 10.78 -22.86
N THR A 80 4.19 11.24 -22.62
CA THR A 80 5.19 11.52 -23.66
C THR A 80 5.45 10.30 -24.54
N SER A 81 5.65 9.12 -23.93
CA SER A 81 5.90 7.88 -24.67
C SER A 81 4.72 7.46 -25.54
N ALA A 82 3.49 7.55 -25.03
CA ALA A 82 2.30 7.25 -25.81
C ALA A 82 2.10 8.26 -26.96
N MET A 83 2.22 9.56 -26.69
CA MET A 83 2.10 10.61 -27.71
C MET A 83 3.15 10.43 -28.82
N LEU A 84 4.42 10.22 -28.47
CA LEU A 84 5.51 10.09 -29.46
C LEU A 84 5.46 8.77 -30.22
N SER A 85 5.02 7.68 -29.59
CA SER A 85 4.74 6.43 -30.29
C SER A 85 3.64 6.63 -31.34
N PHE A 86 2.55 7.29 -30.95
CA PHE A 86 1.45 7.61 -31.86
C PHE A 86 1.90 8.53 -33.01
N LEU A 87 2.66 9.59 -32.70
CA LEU A 87 3.24 10.52 -33.66
C LEU A 87 4.10 9.79 -34.71
N ALA A 88 4.94 8.85 -34.27
CA ALA A 88 5.84 8.09 -35.15
C ALA A 88 5.10 7.20 -36.17
N TYR A 89 3.86 6.81 -35.88
CA TYR A 89 3.06 5.92 -36.72
C TYR A 89 1.99 6.63 -37.56
N LEU A 90 1.80 7.95 -37.44
CA LEU A 90 0.71 8.68 -38.11
C LEU A 90 0.58 8.38 -39.61
N ASN A 91 1.69 8.42 -40.36
CA ASN A 91 1.71 8.14 -41.80
C ASN A 91 1.55 6.65 -42.14
N VAL A 92 1.70 5.78 -41.16
CA VAL A 92 1.63 4.31 -41.29
C VAL A 92 0.25 3.78 -40.85
N LEU A 93 -0.54 4.58 -40.11
CA LEU A 93 -1.89 4.22 -39.66
C LEU A 93 -2.78 3.72 -40.81
N GLN A 94 -2.72 4.40 -41.96
CA GLN A 94 -3.50 4.08 -43.15
C GLN A 94 -3.06 2.80 -43.88
N THR A 95 -1.90 2.22 -43.57
CA THR A 95 -1.30 1.15 -44.39
C THR A 95 -0.89 -0.10 -43.62
N LYS A 96 -0.43 0.00 -42.36
CA LYS A 96 0.02 -1.17 -41.58
C LYS A 96 -0.78 -1.42 -40.30
N CYS A 97 -1.50 -0.43 -39.79
CA CYS A 97 -2.21 -0.55 -38.51
C CYS A 97 -3.65 -1.02 -38.70
N PHE A 98 -3.89 -2.33 -38.78
CA PHE A 98 -5.24 -2.91 -39.01
C PHE A 98 -6.31 -2.45 -38.00
N TRP A 99 -5.89 -2.09 -36.79
CA TRP A 99 -6.76 -1.64 -35.72
C TRP A 99 -7.22 -0.18 -35.86
N SER A 100 -6.53 0.62 -36.69
CA SER A 100 -6.81 2.05 -36.92
C SER A 100 -8.07 2.23 -37.77
N LYS A 101 -8.87 3.24 -37.43
CA LYS A 101 -10.01 3.69 -38.24
C LYS A 101 -9.57 4.13 -39.63
N PHE A 102 -8.41 4.80 -39.73
CA PHE A 102 -7.86 5.19 -41.03
C PHE A 102 -7.63 3.97 -41.94
N PHE A 103 -7.14 2.85 -41.40
CA PHE A 103 -6.97 1.63 -42.19
C PHE A 103 -8.31 1.01 -42.60
N GLN A 104 -9.27 0.99 -41.68
CA GLN A 104 -10.58 0.37 -41.89
C GLN A 104 -11.42 1.14 -42.93
N GLU A 105 -11.41 2.47 -42.86
CA GLU A 105 -12.22 3.37 -43.70
C GLU A 105 -11.51 3.87 -44.96
N LYS A 106 -10.18 3.68 -45.10
CA LYS A 106 -9.48 3.92 -46.38
C LYS A 106 -10.12 3.15 -47.55
N LYS A 107 -10.86 2.08 -47.26
CA LYS A 107 -11.62 1.30 -48.25
C LYS A 107 -12.93 1.97 -48.71
N SER A 108 -13.33 3.11 -48.14
CA SER A 108 -14.68 3.69 -48.25
C SER A 108 -14.77 5.09 -48.89
N ASN A 109 -13.71 5.62 -49.53
CA ASN A 109 -13.59 6.94 -50.25
C ASN A 109 -12.85 8.10 -49.53
N MET A 110 -12.06 7.86 -48.48
CA MET A 110 -11.19 8.92 -47.92
C MET A 110 -10.00 9.23 -48.84
N PRO A 111 -9.63 10.51 -49.06
CA PRO A 111 -8.41 10.86 -49.77
C PRO A 111 -7.18 10.35 -49.02
N GLU A 112 -6.09 10.12 -49.75
CA GLU A 112 -4.83 9.75 -49.11
C GLU A 112 -4.31 10.95 -48.30
N ILE A 113 -4.04 10.71 -47.01
CA ILE A 113 -3.63 11.76 -46.08
C ILE A 113 -2.14 11.65 -45.76
N ARG A 114 -1.44 12.78 -45.69
CA ARG A 114 -0.04 12.86 -45.23
C ARG A 114 0.05 13.76 -44.00
N PHE A 115 0.68 13.25 -42.95
CA PHE A 115 0.99 14.01 -41.74
C PHE A 115 2.44 14.48 -41.79
N VAL A 116 2.64 15.80 -41.84
CA VAL A 116 3.94 16.45 -41.73
C VAL A 116 4.20 16.74 -40.25
N THR A 117 5.01 15.92 -39.60
CA THR A 117 5.28 16.02 -38.16
C THR A 117 6.48 16.93 -37.85
N LEU A 118 6.39 17.75 -36.81
CA LEU A 118 7.54 18.43 -36.21
C LEU A 118 8.18 17.57 -35.11
N PRO A 119 9.45 17.82 -34.73
CA PRO A 119 10.00 17.33 -33.48
C PRO A 119 9.14 17.76 -32.29
N TYR A 120 9.20 17.01 -31.20
CA TYR A 120 8.43 17.36 -30.02
C TYR A 120 9.03 18.59 -29.34
N ILE A 121 8.16 19.46 -28.85
CA ILE A 121 8.54 20.70 -28.18
C ILE A 121 8.28 20.51 -26.69
N ASP A 122 9.33 20.59 -25.88
CA ASP A 122 9.22 20.56 -24.42
C ASP A 122 8.81 21.95 -23.91
N ALA A 123 7.54 22.12 -23.54
CA ALA A 123 7.03 23.41 -23.06
C ALA A 123 7.69 23.87 -21.77
N ALA A 124 8.27 22.95 -20.98
CA ALA A 124 8.98 23.30 -19.75
C ALA A 124 10.36 23.95 -20.02
N MET A 125 10.91 23.78 -21.23
CA MET A 125 12.22 24.32 -21.61
C MET A 125 12.18 25.74 -22.20
N LEU A 126 10.99 26.31 -22.42
CA LEU A 126 10.84 27.67 -22.97
C LEU A 126 11.51 28.72 -22.07
N ALA A 127 12.32 29.62 -22.64
CA ALA A 127 12.92 30.75 -21.91
C ALA A 127 11.88 31.82 -21.50
N GLU A 128 12.19 32.73 -20.56
CA GLU A 128 11.22 33.71 -20.01
C GLU A 128 10.47 34.54 -21.06
N ASN A 129 11.15 34.91 -22.16
CA ASN A 129 10.58 35.73 -23.23
C ASN A 129 10.29 34.94 -24.52
N GLU A 130 10.34 33.61 -24.44
CA GLU A 130 10.15 32.71 -25.57
C GLU A 130 8.73 32.15 -25.57
N TYR A 131 8.08 32.25 -26.72
CA TYR A 131 6.72 31.76 -26.96
C TYR A 131 6.80 30.42 -27.65
N ILE A 132 5.78 29.56 -27.49
CA ILE A 132 5.77 28.27 -28.18
C ILE A 132 5.80 28.47 -29.71
N VAL A 133 5.21 29.57 -30.20
CA VAL A 133 5.24 29.95 -31.61
C VAL A 133 6.67 30.21 -32.11
N ASP A 134 7.57 30.75 -31.28
CA ASP A 134 8.98 30.95 -31.66
C ASP A 134 9.64 29.62 -32.03
N VAL A 135 9.45 28.62 -31.16
CA VAL A 135 10.01 27.27 -31.33
C VAL A 135 9.38 26.57 -32.53
N ILE A 136 8.06 26.66 -32.69
CA ILE A 136 7.35 26.07 -33.85
C ILE A 136 7.89 26.63 -35.16
N LEU A 137 8.06 27.95 -35.26
CA LEU A 137 8.58 28.59 -36.48
C LEU A 137 10.02 28.18 -36.75
N ALA A 138 10.86 28.06 -35.71
CA ALA A 138 12.23 27.59 -35.83
C ALA A 138 12.29 26.14 -36.35
N GLU A 139 11.46 25.24 -35.80
CA GLU A 139 11.38 23.83 -36.22
C GLU A 139 10.84 23.69 -37.65
N MET A 140 9.80 24.45 -38.00
CA MET A 140 9.28 24.48 -39.37
C MET A 140 10.35 24.96 -40.36
N TRP A 141 11.08 26.04 -40.01
CA TRP A 141 12.15 26.60 -40.84
C TRP A 141 13.31 25.62 -41.01
N ASP A 142 13.81 25.03 -39.92
CA ASP A 142 14.92 24.07 -39.96
C ASP A 142 14.57 22.85 -40.83
N LYS A 143 13.35 22.32 -40.70
CA LYS A 143 12.88 21.21 -41.54
C LYS A 143 12.78 21.62 -43.02
N PHE A 144 12.29 22.81 -43.30
CA PHE A 144 12.22 23.36 -44.66
C PHE A 144 13.60 23.55 -45.27
N GLU A 145 14.52 24.19 -44.55
CA GLU A 145 15.89 24.44 -44.99
C GLU A 145 16.67 23.14 -45.23
N LYS A 146 16.56 22.15 -44.33
CA LYS A 146 17.15 20.82 -44.51
C LYS A 146 16.64 20.11 -45.76
N THR A 147 15.37 20.34 -46.13
CA THR A 147 14.77 19.73 -47.32
C THR A 147 15.28 20.40 -48.59
N ILE A 148 15.32 21.73 -48.64
CA ILE A 148 15.92 22.49 -49.75
C ILE A 148 17.39 22.07 -49.97
N ARG A 149 18.17 21.98 -48.88
CA ARG A 149 19.58 21.56 -48.95
C ARG A 149 19.78 20.16 -49.50
N ARG A 150 18.83 19.23 -49.28
CA ARG A 150 18.89 17.88 -49.87
C ARG A 150 18.54 17.90 -51.36
N ASN A 151 17.49 18.63 -51.73
CA ASN A 151 17.06 18.75 -53.13
C ASN A 151 18.11 19.42 -54.03
N LEU A 152 18.98 20.28 -53.48
CA LEU A 152 20.12 20.85 -54.22
C LEU A 152 21.14 19.82 -54.72
N TYR A 153 21.16 18.59 -54.20
CA TYR A 153 22.05 17.51 -54.63
C TYR A 153 21.42 16.53 -55.64
N ASP A 154 20.09 16.53 -55.76
CA ASP A 154 19.33 15.70 -56.73
C ASP A 154 18.83 16.59 -57.88
N VAL A 155 19.55 16.55 -59.00
CA VAL A 155 19.30 17.41 -60.17
C VAL A 155 18.01 17.00 -60.89
N HIS A 156 16.90 17.71 -60.66
CA HIS A 156 15.75 17.74 -61.58
C HIS A 156 15.04 19.13 -61.61
N ASP A 157 14.74 19.57 -62.84
CA ASP A 157 13.95 20.73 -63.32
C ASP A 157 13.69 21.92 -62.36
N GLY A 158 14.54 22.95 -62.45
CA GLY A 158 14.74 23.97 -61.40
C GLY A 158 13.83 25.21 -61.39
N SER A 159 12.87 25.41 -62.30
CA SER A 159 12.14 26.70 -62.33
C SER A 159 10.86 26.78 -61.48
N CYS A 160 10.16 25.66 -61.24
CA CYS A 160 8.89 25.66 -60.50
C CYS A 160 9.08 25.54 -58.98
N THR A 161 10.07 24.77 -58.53
CA THR A 161 10.42 24.56 -57.12
C THR A 161 11.01 25.83 -56.49
N GLU A 162 11.89 26.54 -57.21
CA GLU A 162 12.53 27.77 -56.71
C GLU A 162 11.49 28.89 -56.42
N HIS A 163 10.45 29.00 -57.25
CA HIS A 163 9.38 29.96 -57.04
C HIS A 163 8.50 29.63 -55.82
N GLN A 164 8.21 28.35 -55.58
CA GLN A 164 7.49 27.92 -54.38
C GLN A 164 8.33 28.12 -53.11
N GLU A 165 9.62 27.83 -53.17
CA GLU A 165 10.55 28.07 -52.07
C GLU A 165 10.61 29.55 -51.68
N GLN A 166 10.66 30.45 -52.67
CA GLN A 166 10.67 31.88 -52.42
C GLN A 166 9.37 32.37 -51.76
N LYS A 167 8.21 31.86 -52.19
CA LYS A 167 6.92 32.18 -51.56
C LYS A 167 6.86 31.76 -50.09
N ILE A 168 7.40 30.58 -49.75
CA ILE A 168 7.44 30.10 -48.36
C ILE A 168 8.38 30.98 -47.52
N LYS A 169 9.56 31.34 -48.05
CA LYS A 169 10.50 32.27 -47.38
C LYS A 169 9.84 33.63 -47.09
N GLU A 170 9.12 34.18 -48.06
CA GLU A 170 8.36 35.42 -47.89
C GLU A 170 7.26 35.29 -46.82
N ALA A 171 6.54 34.16 -46.79
CA ALA A 171 5.53 33.88 -45.76
C ALA A 171 6.15 33.81 -44.35
N PHE A 172 7.31 33.16 -44.19
CA PHE A 172 8.04 33.18 -42.91
C PHE A 172 8.40 34.60 -42.46
N ILE A 173 8.84 35.46 -43.38
CA ILE A 173 9.16 36.87 -43.08
C ILE A 173 7.91 37.63 -42.63
N LYS A 174 6.77 37.43 -43.30
CA LYS A 174 5.49 38.07 -42.92
C LYS A 174 5.03 37.65 -41.53
N VAL A 175 5.06 36.34 -41.25
CA VAL A 175 4.72 35.81 -39.92
C VAL A 175 5.64 36.42 -38.86
N ARG A 176 6.96 36.41 -39.09
CA ARG A 176 7.93 36.99 -38.15
C ARG A 176 7.69 38.48 -37.91
N LYS A 177 7.32 39.24 -38.95
CA LYS A 177 6.98 40.66 -38.82
C LYS A 177 5.73 40.86 -37.98
N SER A 178 4.63 40.19 -38.31
CA SER A 178 3.37 40.28 -37.55
C SER A 178 3.56 39.83 -36.09
N TYR A 179 4.44 38.86 -35.88
CA TYR A 179 4.78 38.35 -34.57
C TYR A 179 5.57 39.37 -33.72
N LEU A 180 6.58 40.03 -34.30
CA LEU A 180 7.34 41.08 -33.61
C LEU A 180 6.44 42.28 -33.27
N GLU A 181 5.54 42.68 -34.18
CA GLU A 181 4.56 43.75 -33.95
C GLU A 181 3.63 43.44 -32.76
N MET A 182 3.26 42.17 -32.58
CA MET A 182 2.48 41.73 -31.42
C MET A 182 3.33 41.80 -30.13
N LYS A 183 4.56 41.25 -30.15
CA LYS A 183 5.46 41.22 -28.98
C LYS A 183 5.86 42.61 -28.49
N GLU A 184 6.08 43.57 -29.38
CA GLU A 184 6.42 44.95 -29.00
C GLU A 184 5.27 45.61 -28.25
N ARG A 185 4.02 45.37 -28.66
CA ARG A 185 2.84 45.95 -28.01
C ARG A 185 2.47 45.29 -26.70
N GLU A 186 2.69 43.99 -26.55
CA GLU A 186 2.56 43.30 -25.25
C GLU A 186 3.57 43.82 -24.22
N LYS A 187 4.73 44.35 -24.64
CA LYS A 187 5.69 44.99 -23.73
C LYS A 187 5.28 46.42 -23.34
N ASP A 188 4.60 47.14 -24.22
CA ASP A 188 4.11 48.48 -23.96
C ASP A 188 2.88 48.49 -23.04
N SER A 189 2.04 47.46 -23.09
CA SER A 189 0.90 47.29 -22.18
C SER A 189 1.29 46.92 -20.73
N VAL A 190 2.49 46.38 -20.51
CA VAL A 190 3.00 45.98 -19.18
C VAL A 190 3.71 47.14 -18.44
N LYS A 191 4.11 48.21 -19.14
CA LYS A 191 4.79 49.37 -18.53
C LYS A 191 3.87 50.36 -17.84
N ASP A 192 2.60 50.42 -18.23
CA ASP A 192 1.58 51.23 -17.56
C ASP A 192 0.79 50.34 -16.58
N GLY A 193 1.35 50.19 -15.37
CA GLY A 193 0.59 49.64 -14.25
C GLY A 193 -0.65 50.49 -14.00
N GLU A 194 -1.82 49.84 -13.99
CA GLU A 194 -3.14 50.43 -13.72
C GLU A 194 -3.57 51.58 -14.64
N LYS A 195 -4.34 51.25 -15.69
CA LYS A 195 -5.63 51.89 -16.04
C LYS A 195 -6.18 51.28 -17.34
N ASP A 196 -7.50 51.24 -17.42
CA ASP A 196 -8.31 50.89 -18.59
C ASP A 196 -7.54 51.00 -19.91
N ILE A 197 -7.23 49.86 -20.54
CA ILE A 197 -6.70 49.86 -21.91
C ILE A 197 -7.75 50.61 -22.76
N PRO A 198 -7.43 51.77 -23.35
CA PRO A 198 -8.39 52.49 -24.17
C PRO A 198 -8.91 51.57 -25.27
N MET A 199 -10.22 51.60 -25.57
CA MET A 199 -10.87 50.79 -26.62
C MET A 199 -10.04 50.65 -27.94
N PRO A 200 -9.37 51.70 -28.45
CA PRO A 200 -8.49 51.59 -29.62
C PRO A 200 -7.27 50.69 -29.41
N GLY A 201 -6.67 50.68 -28.21
CA GLY A 201 -5.54 49.83 -27.86
C GLY A 201 -5.91 48.35 -27.80
N ALA A 202 -7.04 48.03 -27.17
CA ALA A 202 -7.57 46.66 -27.10
C ALA A 202 -8.02 46.16 -28.48
N LEU A 203 -8.65 47.01 -29.30
CA LEU A 203 -9.01 46.68 -30.68
C LEU A 203 -7.78 46.43 -31.56
N HIS A 204 -6.71 47.21 -31.36
CA HIS A 204 -5.48 47.04 -32.14
C HIS A 204 -4.70 45.80 -31.72
N GLU A 205 -4.70 45.45 -30.43
CA GLU A 205 -4.13 44.19 -29.92
C GLU A 205 -4.88 42.96 -30.45
N LEU A 206 -6.21 43.03 -30.51
CA LEU A 206 -7.03 42.02 -31.18
C LEU A 206 -6.70 41.95 -32.68
N ALA A 207 -6.53 43.08 -33.35
CA ALA A 207 -6.18 43.13 -34.76
C ALA A 207 -4.80 42.50 -35.06
N THR A 208 -3.78 42.75 -34.23
CA THR A 208 -2.46 42.13 -34.39
C THR A 208 -2.49 40.63 -34.12
N SER A 209 -3.27 40.17 -33.14
CA SER A 209 -3.46 38.74 -32.87
C SER A 209 -4.18 38.02 -34.02
N VAL A 210 -5.21 38.64 -34.61
CA VAL A 210 -5.92 38.12 -35.78
C VAL A 210 -4.99 38.08 -36.99
N ASN A 211 -4.21 39.14 -37.22
CA ASN A 211 -3.26 39.19 -38.33
C ASN A 211 -2.22 38.08 -38.24
N LEU A 212 -1.64 37.85 -37.05
CA LEU A 212 -0.68 36.76 -36.85
C LEU A 212 -1.29 35.39 -37.15
N ARG A 213 -2.54 35.13 -36.70
CA ARG A 213 -3.27 33.89 -37.01
C ARG A 213 -3.47 33.71 -38.52
N CYS A 214 -3.84 34.76 -39.24
CA CYS A 214 -4.01 34.74 -40.70
C CYS A 214 -2.69 34.47 -41.45
N GLU A 215 -1.60 35.10 -41.03
CA GLU A 215 -0.28 34.88 -41.61
C GLU A 215 0.22 33.44 -41.32
N LEU A 216 -0.01 32.91 -40.12
CA LEU A 216 0.27 31.51 -39.78
C LEU A 216 -0.57 30.52 -40.60
N GLN A 217 -1.85 30.82 -40.84
CA GLN A 217 -2.71 30.03 -41.73
C GLN A 217 -2.18 30.02 -43.17
N SER A 218 -1.72 31.18 -43.66
CA SER A 218 -1.15 31.32 -45.00
C SER A 218 0.17 30.56 -45.15
N LEU A 219 1.05 30.69 -44.14
CA LEU A 219 2.32 29.97 -44.09
C LEU A 219 2.09 28.45 -44.03
N SER A 220 1.21 27.97 -43.14
CA SER A 220 0.94 26.53 -42.99
C SER A 220 0.41 25.91 -44.28
N LYS A 221 -0.47 26.60 -45.02
CA LYS A 221 -0.97 26.13 -46.32
C LYS A 221 0.15 25.99 -47.35
N LEU A 222 0.95 27.04 -47.56
CA LEU A 222 2.09 27.01 -48.50
C LEU A 222 3.13 25.95 -48.10
N TYR A 223 3.38 25.82 -46.81
CA TYR A 223 4.30 24.83 -46.25
C TYR A 223 3.80 23.41 -46.54
N LEU A 224 2.53 23.14 -46.26
CA LEU A 224 1.92 21.82 -46.45
C LEU A 224 1.80 21.45 -47.93
N ASP A 225 1.46 22.40 -48.80
CA ASP A 225 1.44 22.19 -50.26
C ASP A 225 2.82 21.73 -50.78
N TYR A 226 3.90 22.31 -50.26
CA TYR A 226 5.28 21.93 -50.61
C TYR A 226 5.65 20.52 -50.13
N PHE A 227 5.28 20.15 -48.91
CA PHE A 227 5.54 18.81 -48.36
C PHE A 227 4.51 17.75 -48.81
N GLY A 228 3.42 18.17 -49.45
CA GLY A 228 2.30 17.33 -49.89
C GLY A 228 2.45 16.72 -51.27
N ALA A 229 3.27 17.33 -52.13
CA ALA A 229 3.59 16.81 -53.46
C ALA A 229 4.30 15.43 -53.37
N ASP A 230 3.86 14.47 -54.18
CA ASP A 230 4.59 13.22 -54.43
C ASP A 230 5.38 13.32 -55.74
N ASP A 231 6.46 12.54 -55.88
CA ASP A 231 7.25 12.43 -57.12
C ASP A 231 6.42 12.00 -58.35
N ALA A 232 5.24 11.41 -58.11
CA ALA A 232 4.29 10.97 -59.12
C ALA A 232 3.14 11.98 -59.41
N GLY A 233 3.16 13.18 -58.79
CA GLY A 233 2.19 14.26 -59.06
C GLY A 233 0.80 14.11 -58.43
N GLY A 234 0.59 13.14 -57.53
CA GLY A 234 -0.68 12.98 -56.80
C GLY A 234 -0.77 13.94 -55.60
N ALA A 235 -1.79 14.81 -55.57
CA ALA A 235 -2.04 15.69 -54.44
C ALA A 235 -2.66 14.91 -53.27
N LYS A 236 -1.93 14.83 -52.15
CA LYS A 236 -2.43 14.25 -50.89
C LYS A 236 -2.96 15.35 -49.99
N GLU A 237 -4.01 15.04 -49.24
CA GLU A 237 -4.49 15.94 -48.19
C GLU A 237 -3.47 15.95 -47.05
N THR A 238 -2.99 17.12 -46.65
CA THR A 238 -1.81 17.23 -45.78
C THR A 238 -2.09 18.00 -44.51
N TYR A 239 -1.62 17.47 -43.38
CA TYR A 239 -1.77 18.10 -42.06
C TYR A 239 -0.42 18.30 -41.38
N LEU A 240 -0.19 19.48 -40.79
CA LEU A 240 0.94 19.77 -39.92
C LEU A 240 0.61 19.27 -38.52
N VAL A 241 1.47 18.42 -37.95
CA VAL A 241 1.28 17.90 -36.59
C VAL A 241 2.36 18.44 -35.67
N ILE A 242 1.93 19.15 -34.63
CA ILE A 242 2.79 19.85 -33.67
C ILE A 242 2.66 19.14 -32.31
N PRO A 243 3.68 18.39 -31.87
CA PRO A 243 3.69 17.76 -30.55
C PRO A 243 4.28 18.72 -29.50
N ILE A 244 3.51 19.02 -28.46
CA ILE A 244 3.88 19.87 -27.32
C ILE A 244 3.82 19.03 -26.05
N ASP A 245 4.96 18.81 -25.41
CA ASP A 245 5.09 17.97 -24.22
C ASP A 245 5.14 18.80 -22.93
N ASP A 246 4.66 18.22 -21.82
CA ASP A 246 4.73 18.74 -20.45
C ASP A 246 4.24 20.20 -20.30
N VAL A 247 3.09 20.51 -20.92
CA VAL A 247 2.48 21.86 -20.86
C VAL A 247 2.26 22.32 -19.41
N ASP A 248 1.88 21.39 -18.52
CA ASP A 248 1.63 21.65 -17.11
C ASP A 248 2.89 22.02 -16.31
N MET A 249 4.09 21.78 -16.85
CA MET A 249 5.36 21.99 -16.14
C MET A 249 5.99 23.36 -16.35
N SER A 250 5.41 24.15 -17.23
CA SER A 250 5.88 25.49 -17.55
C SER A 250 5.46 26.58 -16.52
N SER A 251 5.07 26.18 -15.29
CA SER A 251 4.66 27.05 -14.18
C SER A 251 3.76 28.22 -14.62
N ASP A 252 4.17 29.48 -14.40
CA ASP A 252 3.43 30.69 -14.78
C ASP A 252 3.17 30.79 -16.29
N LYS A 253 3.91 30.03 -17.10
CA LYS A 253 3.76 29.98 -18.56
C LYS A 253 2.76 28.93 -19.01
N ALA A 254 2.27 28.03 -18.16
CA ALA A 254 1.29 27.02 -18.57
C ALA A 254 0.06 27.69 -19.18
N TYR A 255 -0.42 28.77 -18.55
CA TYR A 255 -1.48 29.61 -19.10
C TYR A 255 -1.07 30.30 -20.41
N SER A 256 0.16 30.82 -20.51
CA SER A 256 0.67 31.44 -21.75
C SER A 256 0.71 30.46 -22.93
N VAL A 257 1.19 29.23 -22.71
CA VAL A 257 1.21 28.17 -23.71
C VAL A 257 -0.20 27.80 -24.14
N LEU A 258 -1.13 27.65 -23.19
CA LEU A 258 -2.55 27.39 -23.47
C LEU A 258 -3.20 28.51 -24.29
N GLU A 259 -2.91 29.78 -23.96
CA GLU A 259 -3.40 30.93 -24.74
C GLU A 259 -2.82 30.96 -26.15
N GLN A 260 -1.55 30.62 -26.32
CA GLN A 260 -0.93 30.57 -27.65
C GLN A 260 -1.50 29.44 -28.50
N ILE A 261 -1.75 28.26 -27.91
CA ILE A 261 -2.47 27.16 -28.57
C ILE A 261 -3.86 27.65 -29.00
N ARG A 262 -4.61 28.27 -28.08
CA ARG A 262 -5.98 28.76 -28.32
C ARG A 262 -6.04 29.85 -29.40
N ARG A 263 -5.13 30.83 -29.36
CA ARG A 263 -5.15 32.01 -30.23
C ARG A 263 -4.56 31.76 -31.61
N PHE A 264 -3.48 30.97 -31.70
CA PHE A 264 -2.65 30.91 -32.91
C PHE A 264 -2.63 29.55 -33.60
N LEU A 265 -2.81 28.44 -32.86
CA LEU A 265 -2.65 27.08 -33.41
C LEU A 265 -3.98 26.41 -33.77
N ARG A 266 -5.12 27.04 -33.48
CA ARG A 266 -6.46 26.62 -33.94
C ARG A 266 -6.73 27.08 -35.36
N ILE A 267 -5.96 26.56 -36.30
CA ILE A 267 -6.03 26.90 -37.72
C ILE A 267 -6.23 25.62 -38.53
N GLU A 268 -6.72 25.75 -39.76
CA GLU A 268 -6.98 24.60 -40.63
C GLU A 268 -5.69 23.86 -40.96
N HIS A 269 -5.81 22.54 -41.15
CA HIS A 269 -4.70 21.64 -41.50
C HIS A 269 -3.56 21.60 -40.48
N VAL A 270 -3.74 22.18 -39.29
CA VAL A 270 -2.83 22.04 -38.15
C VAL A 270 -3.48 21.18 -37.10
N ILE A 271 -2.73 20.25 -36.50
CA ILE A 271 -3.15 19.38 -35.41
C ILE A 271 -2.11 19.48 -34.29
N VAL A 272 -2.56 19.79 -33.09
CA VAL A 272 -1.69 19.87 -31.91
C VAL A 272 -1.87 18.60 -31.09
N LEU A 273 -0.77 17.91 -30.79
CA LEU A 273 -0.76 16.88 -29.76
C LEU A 273 -0.16 17.51 -28.51
N ALA A 274 -0.89 17.50 -27.40
CA ALA A 274 -0.41 18.08 -26.14
C ALA A 274 -0.32 17.02 -25.06
N THR A 275 0.68 17.07 -24.18
CA THR A 275 0.67 16.32 -22.93
C THR A 275 0.54 17.24 -21.73
N ALA A 276 -0.27 16.83 -20.76
CA ALA A 276 -0.45 17.59 -19.53
C ALA A 276 -0.99 16.74 -18.38
N ASP A 277 -0.82 17.24 -17.16
CA ASP A 277 -1.60 16.85 -15.98
C ASP A 277 -2.70 17.91 -15.76
N ILE A 278 -3.96 17.50 -15.88
CA ILE A 278 -5.11 18.42 -15.88
C ILE A 278 -5.27 19.13 -14.54
N ASP A 279 -5.00 18.45 -13.42
CA ASP A 279 -5.13 19.02 -12.08
C ASP A 279 -4.05 20.07 -11.82
N ARG A 280 -2.86 19.87 -12.41
CA ARG A 280 -1.77 20.86 -12.35
C ARG A 280 -2.04 22.06 -13.24
N LEU A 281 -2.59 21.86 -14.43
CA LEU A 281 -3.05 22.96 -15.28
C LEU A 281 -4.11 23.80 -14.57
N GLN A 282 -5.09 23.16 -13.93
CA GLN A 282 -6.12 23.85 -13.18
C GLN A 282 -5.50 24.74 -12.08
N LYS A 283 -4.60 24.19 -11.26
CA LYS A 283 -3.89 24.96 -10.22
C LYS A 283 -3.07 26.12 -10.79
N ALA A 284 -2.35 25.90 -11.89
CA ALA A 284 -1.56 26.93 -12.54
C ALA A 284 -2.44 28.08 -13.06
N CYS A 285 -3.59 27.76 -13.66
CA CYS A 285 -4.55 28.75 -14.11
C CYS A 285 -5.24 29.47 -12.94
N GLU A 286 -5.67 28.76 -11.90
CA GLU A 286 -6.29 29.35 -10.71
C GLU A 286 -5.38 30.39 -10.04
N SER A 287 -4.07 30.10 -9.93
CA SER A 287 -3.10 31.06 -9.38
C SER A 287 -3.05 32.38 -10.15
N ARG A 288 -3.30 32.35 -11.47
CA ARG A 288 -3.29 33.56 -12.33
C ARG A 288 -4.54 34.43 -12.14
N TYR A 289 -5.67 33.80 -11.85
CA TYR A 289 -6.98 34.46 -11.69
C TYR A 289 -7.31 34.83 -10.24
N GLN A 290 -6.40 34.58 -9.30
CA GLN A 290 -6.61 34.85 -7.87
C GLN A 290 -6.93 36.34 -7.57
N SER A 291 -6.40 37.27 -8.35
CA SER A 291 -6.68 38.72 -8.19
C SER A 291 -8.01 39.17 -8.80
N ILE A 292 -8.60 38.36 -9.69
CA ILE A 292 -9.83 38.68 -10.42
C ILE A 292 -11.04 38.03 -9.75
N TYR A 293 -10.90 36.77 -9.32
CA TYR A 293 -11.93 36.00 -8.64
C TYR A 293 -11.45 35.65 -7.23
N LEU A 294 -11.94 36.43 -6.24
CA LEU A 294 -11.60 36.25 -4.83
C LEU A 294 -12.20 34.96 -4.26
N ASP A 295 -13.42 34.61 -4.67
CA ASP A 295 -14.06 33.35 -4.27
C ASP A 295 -13.38 32.15 -4.96
N GLU A 296 -13.05 31.12 -4.17
CA GLU A 296 -12.31 29.95 -4.68
C GLU A 296 -13.17 29.06 -5.57
N VAL A 297 -14.47 28.95 -5.29
CA VAL A 297 -15.40 28.10 -6.02
C VAL A 297 -15.67 28.70 -7.40
N ASP A 298 -15.95 30.00 -7.46
CA ASP A 298 -16.17 30.72 -8.71
C ASP A 298 -14.91 30.68 -9.59
N ARG A 299 -13.72 30.85 -8.98
CA ARG A 299 -12.44 30.78 -9.68
C ARG A 299 -12.20 29.39 -10.28
N ALA A 300 -12.43 28.32 -9.52
CA ALA A 300 -12.30 26.95 -10.01
C ALA A 300 -13.29 26.66 -11.15
N HIS A 301 -14.53 27.14 -11.04
CA HIS A 301 -15.54 26.99 -12.09
C HIS A 301 -15.10 27.68 -13.40
N PHE A 302 -14.68 28.95 -13.32
CA PHE A 302 -14.20 29.71 -14.48
C PHE A 302 -12.99 29.05 -15.16
N VAL A 303 -12.02 28.56 -14.37
CA VAL A 303 -10.85 27.86 -14.90
C VAL A 303 -11.24 26.56 -15.61
N ASN A 304 -12.23 25.82 -15.09
CA ASN A 304 -12.73 24.62 -15.74
C ASN A 304 -13.41 24.92 -17.09
N GLU A 305 -14.23 25.97 -17.18
CA GLU A 305 -14.82 26.42 -18.45
C GLU A 305 -13.73 26.84 -19.45
N TYR A 306 -12.69 27.55 -18.97
CA TYR A 306 -11.54 27.92 -19.79
C TYR A 306 -10.81 26.69 -20.33
N LEU A 307 -10.49 25.72 -19.47
CA LEU A 307 -9.79 24.49 -19.86
C LEU A 307 -10.66 23.62 -20.78
N GLU A 308 -11.98 23.61 -20.62
CA GLU A 308 -12.89 22.96 -21.57
C GLU A 308 -12.85 23.65 -22.93
N LYS A 309 -12.74 24.98 -22.96
CA LYS A 309 -12.56 25.72 -24.21
C LYS A 309 -11.23 25.43 -24.87
N VAL A 310 -10.12 25.32 -24.14
CA VAL A 310 -8.75 25.10 -24.70
C VAL A 310 -8.46 23.63 -25.01
N LEU A 311 -8.83 22.73 -24.10
CA LEU A 311 -8.62 21.27 -24.17
C LEU A 311 -9.99 20.58 -24.01
N PRO A 312 -10.82 20.51 -25.07
CA PRO A 312 -12.18 19.98 -25.00
C PRO A 312 -12.23 18.52 -24.54
N TYR A 313 -13.23 18.15 -23.73
CA TYR A 313 -13.36 16.79 -23.16
C TYR A 313 -13.34 15.68 -24.22
N ASN A 314 -13.98 15.90 -25.37
CA ASN A 314 -14.02 14.94 -26.47
C ASN A 314 -12.69 14.81 -27.25
N MET A 315 -11.69 15.63 -26.92
CA MET A 315 -10.33 15.56 -27.47
C MET A 315 -9.28 15.12 -26.42
N ARG A 316 -9.71 14.78 -25.20
CA ARG A 316 -8.85 14.29 -24.11
C ARG A 316 -8.69 12.77 -24.18
N VAL A 317 -7.45 12.32 -24.27
CA VAL A 317 -7.04 10.91 -24.20
C VAL A 317 -6.39 10.69 -22.84
N TYR A 318 -7.09 10.01 -21.94
CA TYR A 318 -6.60 9.77 -20.58
C TYR A 318 -5.69 8.55 -20.52
N MET A 319 -4.54 8.70 -19.84
CA MET A 319 -3.62 7.61 -19.57
C MET A 319 -4.26 6.61 -18.59
N PRO A 320 -4.02 5.31 -18.75
CA PRO A 320 -4.55 4.32 -17.83
C PRO A 320 -3.98 4.55 -16.43
N GLU A 321 -4.86 4.53 -15.45
CA GLU A 321 -4.44 4.42 -14.06
C GLU A 321 -3.79 3.04 -13.84
N LEU A 322 -2.81 3.00 -12.93
CA LEU A 322 -2.18 1.75 -12.45
C LEU A 322 -3.14 1.04 -11.50
N MET A 323 -4.26 0.58 -12.04
CA MET A 323 -5.39 0.04 -11.27
C MET A 323 -5.21 -1.43 -10.87
N GLU A 324 -6.04 -1.80 -9.90
CA GLU A 324 -6.16 -3.02 -9.08
C GLU A 324 -6.01 -4.40 -9.76
N LYS A 325 -5.90 -4.49 -11.09
CA LYS A 325 -5.73 -5.75 -11.83
C LYS A 325 -4.26 -6.13 -12.07
N GLN A 326 -3.31 -5.57 -11.33
CA GLN A 326 -1.87 -5.81 -11.55
C GLN A 326 -1.44 -7.26 -11.34
N GLY A 327 -2.19 -8.10 -10.61
CA GLY A 327 -1.98 -9.56 -10.64
C GLY A 327 -2.17 -10.19 -12.04
N LYS A 328 -2.66 -9.42 -13.03
CA LYS A 328 -2.90 -9.83 -14.42
C LYS A 328 -2.05 -9.08 -15.44
N ILE A 329 -1.24 -8.10 -15.01
CA ILE A 329 -0.34 -7.37 -15.90
C ILE A 329 1.06 -7.94 -15.71
N LEU A 330 1.67 -8.37 -16.81
CA LEU A 330 3.03 -8.88 -16.80
C LEU A 330 4.04 -7.73 -16.69
N ILE A 331 5.13 -7.96 -15.99
CA ILE A 331 6.29 -7.08 -15.97
C ILE A 331 7.44 -7.79 -16.67
N GLU A 332 7.94 -7.16 -17.72
CA GLU A 332 9.20 -7.50 -18.35
C GLU A 332 10.27 -6.53 -17.82
N THR A 333 11.22 -7.07 -17.05
CA THR A 333 12.33 -6.31 -16.47
C THR A 333 13.54 -7.21 -16.27
N LYS A 334 14.73 -6.63 -16.38
CA LYS A 334 16.00 -7.33 -16.08
C LYS A 334 16.07 -7.80 -14.62
N ALA A 335 15.35 -7.14 -13.72
CA ALA A 335 15.33 -7.50 -12.30
C ALA A 335 14.88 -8.95 -12.08
N ARG A 336 14.01 -9.48 -12.94
CA ARG A 336 13.54 -10.86 -12.84
C ARG A 336 14.68 -11.86 -12.95
N GLU A 337 15.56 -11.67 -13.94
CA GLU A 337 16.70 -12.54 -14.18
C GLU A 337 17.81 -12.29 -13.15
N VAL A 338 18.17 -11.02 -12.92
CA VAL A 338 19.29 -10.65 -12.02
C VAL A 338 19.00 -11.04 -10.57
N LEU A 339 17.78 -10.84 -10.09
CA LEU A 339 17.38 -11.15 -8.71
C LEU A 339 16.86 -12.60 -8.55
N ASN A 340 16.87 -13.39 -9.62
CA ASN A 340 16.31 -14.75 -9.67
C ASN A 340 14.87 -14.81 -9.10
N LEU A 341 13.98 -13.95 -9.63
CA LEU A 341 12.57 -13.89 -9.25
C LEU A 341 11.72 -14.76 -10.19
N LYS A 342 10.84 -15.58 -9.62
CA LYS A 342 9.91 -16.43 -10.38
C LYS A 342 8.71 -15.64 -10.86
N SER A 343 8.28 -14.68 -10.05
CA SER A 343 7.08 -13.86 -10.24
C SER A 343 7.14 -13.00 -11.50
N THR A 344 5.96 -12.73 -12.08
CA THR A 344 5.82 -11.96 -13.32
C THR A 344 4.98 -10.71 -13.19
N ASN A 345 4.47 -10.39 -11.99
CA ASN A 345 3.70 -9.18 -11.73
C ASN A 345 4.35 -8.38 -10.59
N GLU A 346 4.09 -7.06 -10.56
CA GLU A 346 4.72 -6.13 -9.63
C GLU A 346 4.64 -6.59 -8.17
N LYS A 347 3.43 -6.92 -7.72
CA LYS A 347 3.15 -7.23 -6.32
C LYS A 347 3.96 -8.44 -5.89
N ASP A 348 3.82 -9.53 -6.62
CA ASP A 348 4.46 -10.80 -6.26
C ASP A 348 5.99 -10.70 -6.40
N MET A 349 6.50 -9.93 -7.37
CA MET A 349 7.95 -9.65 -7.46
C MET A 349 8.49 -8.88 -6.26
N ILE A 350 7.74 -7.86 -5.78
CA ILE A 350 8.12 -7.12 -4.57
C ILE A 350 8.06 -8.04 -3.34
N MET A 351 6.99 -8.82 -3.16
CA MET A 351 6.87 -9.75 -2.03
C MET A 351 7.96 -10.82 -2.03
N GLU A 352 8.25 -11.37 -3.20
CA GLU A 352 9.30 -12.37 -3.38
C GLU A 352 10.67 -11.78 -3.01
N PHE A 353 10.97 -10.56 -3.46
CA PHE A 353 12.20 -9.85 -3.07
C PHE A 353 12.27 -9.60 -1.55
N MET A 354 11.22 -9.03 -0.94
CA MET A 354 11.21 -8.69 0.49
C MET A 354 11.43 -9.92 1.36
N ALA A 355 10.79 -11.04 1.03
CA ALA A 355 10.94 -12.28 1.79
C ALA A 355 12.31 -12.94 1.56
N LYS A 356 12.76 -13.05 0.30
CA LYS A 356 14.01 -13.75 -0.06
C LYS A 356 15.26 -12.98 0.36
N GLU A 357 15.28 -11.67 0.13
CA GLU A 357 16.47 -10.84 0.31
C GLU A 357 16.51 -10.12 1.66
N CYS A 358 15.34 -9.86 2.26
CA CYS A 358 15.24 -9.08 3.50
C CYS A 358 14.66 -9.89 4.67
N GLY A 359 14.12 -11.09 4.47
CA GLY A 359 13.46 -11.86 5.55
C GLY A 359 12.15 -11.24 6.04
N ILE A 360 11.59 -10.27 5.31
CA ILE A 360 10.37 -9.56 5.70
C ILE A 360 9.18 -10.09 4.91
N TYR A 361 8.13 -10.48 5.64
CA TYR A 361 6.91 -11.07 5.07
C TYR A 361 5.72 -10.12 5.24
N PHE A 362 4.95 -9.96 4.16
CA PHE A 362 3.69 -9.21 4.08
C PHE A 362 2.51 -10.11 3.68
N ASP A 363 1.28 -9.61 3.84
CA ASP A 363 0.08 -10.33 3.40
C ASP A 363 -0.30 -10.00 1.95
N GLY A 364 0.39 -10.64 1.01
CA GLY A 364 0.15 -10.44 -0.42
C GLY A 364 -1.23 -10.91 -0.92
N GLY A 365 -1.96 -11.69 -0.12
CA GLY A 365 -3.31 -12.16 -0.45
C GLY A 365 -4.43 -11.24 0.06
N TRP A 366 -4.13 -10.29 0.94
CA TRP A 366 -5.13 -9.44 1.57
C TRP A 366 -5.62 -8.31 0.66
N ARG A 367 -4.70 -7.51 0.14
CA ARG A 367 -5.03 -6.31 -0.65
C ARG A 367 -5.00 -6.61 -2.13
N ARG A 368 -5.94 -6.02 -2.88
CA ARG A 368 -5.92 -6.02 -4.35
C ARG A 368 -4.63 -5.38 -4.86
N ARG A 369 -4.31 -4.21 -4.31
CA ARG A 369 -3.08 -3.47 -4.51
C ARG A 369 -2.38 -3.29 -3.17
N HIS A 370 -1.15 -3.77 -3.08
CA HIS A 370 -0.36 -3.66 -1.85
C HIS A 370 0.25 -2.26 -1.73
N PHE A 371 0.42 -1.74 -0.51
CA PHE A 371 0.94 -0.39 -0.29
C PHE A 371 2.39 -0.22 -0.78
N LEU A 372 3.17 -1.31 -0.86
CA LEU A 372 4.52 -1.30 -1.42
C LEU A 372 4.58 -1.08 -2.94
N GLN A 373 3.48 -1.23 -3.67
CA GLN A 373 3.47 -1.07 -5.13
C GLN A 373 3.62 0.39 -5.56
N ASN A 374 4.19 0.60 -6.74
CA ASN A 374 4.57 1.91 -7.27
C ASN A 374 3.40 2.62 -7.96
N HIS A 375 3.22 3.91 -7.67
CA HIS A 375 2.09 4.71 -8.17
C HIS A 375 2.25 5.17 -9.63
N SER A 376 3.44 5.02 -10.24
CA SER A 376 3.72 5.37 -11.63
C SER A 376 4.66 4.35 -12.28
N MET A 377 4.65 4.25 -13.61
CA MET A 377 5.60 3.38 -14.32
C MET A 377 7.03 3.86 -14.12
N ARG A 378 7.26 5.19 -14.10
CA ARG A 378 8.58 5.76 -13.80
C ARG A 378 9.09 5.31 -12.43
N SER A 379 8.24 5.38 -11.40
CA SER A 379 8.59 4.91 -10.07
C SER A 379 8.86 3.40 -10.07
N MET A 380 8.10 2.60 -10.82
CA MET A 380 8.31 1.16 -10.95
C MET A 380 9.65 0.80 -11.62
N VAL A 381 9.99 1.46 -12.73
CA VAL A 381 11.29 1.30 -13.42
C VAL A 381 12.43 1.61 -12.45
N ASN A 382 12.36 2.77 -11.80
CA ASN A 382 13.40 3.20 -10.86
C ASN A 382 13.51 2.27 -9.66
N TYR A 383 12.38 1.78 -9.15
CA TYR A 383 12.36 0.85 -8.02
C TYR A 383 13.10 -0.45 -8.35
N PHE A 384 12.77 -1.12 -9.46
CA PHE A 384 13.42 -2.38 -9.85
C PHE A 384 14.89 -2.18 -10.25
N GLU A 385 15.24 -1.07 -10.90
CA GLU A 385 16.64 -0.72 -11.19
C GLU A 385 17.45 -0.53 -9.90
N GLN A 386 16.87 0.11 -8.88
CA GLN A 386 17.51 0.22 -7.57
C GLN A 386 17.64 -1.13 -6.87
N LEU A 387 16.62 -2.00 -6.93
CA LEU A 387 16.70 -3.35 -6.38
C LEU A 387 17.87 -4.15 -6.99
N ILE A 388 18.08 -4.04 -8.30
CA ILE A 388 19.23 -4.65 -8.98
C ILE A 388 20.53 -4.12 -8.37
N ARG A 389 20.68 -2.80 -8.24
CA ARG A 389 21.92 -2.16 -7.75
C ARG A 389 22.27 -2.54 -6.32
N ILE A 390 21.27 -2.71 -5.46
CA ILE A 390 21.49 -3.01 -4.03
C ILE A 390 21.55 -4.50 -3.71
N SER A 391 21.21 -5.37 -4.67
CA SER A 391 21.06 -6.82 -4.42
C SER A 391 22.32 -7.47 -3.82
N ASP A 392 23.50 -7.07 -4.29
CA ASP A 392 24.79 -7.56 -3.82
C ASP A 392 25.29 -6.86 -2.53
N MET A 393 24.57 -5.85 -2.03
CA MET A 393 25.00 -4.99 -0.92
C MET A 393 24.22 -5.29 0.37
N GLN A 394 24.58 -6.36 1.09
CA GLN A 394 23.83 -6.84 2.26
C GLN A 394 23.52 -5.76 3.31
N ASN A 395 24.52 -4.96 3.71
CA ASN A 395 24.33 -3.91 4.72
C ASN A 395 23.51 -2.71 4.22
N TYR A 396 23.38 -2.54 2.90
CA TYR A 396 22.70 -1.39 2.31
C TYR A 396 21.19 -1.62 2.12
N LYS A 397 20.72 -2.87 2.08
CA LYS A 397 19.31 -3.22 1.83
C LYS A 397 18.35 -2.54 2.82
N PHE A 398 18.62 -2.65 4.12
CA PHE A 398 17.77 -2.06 5.17
C PHE A 398 17.84 -0.52 5.18
N SER A 399 19.03 0.04 4.93
CA SER A 399 19.21 1.49 4.79
C SER A 399 18.42 2.04 3.60
N TRP A 400 18.43 1.32 2.48
CA TRP A 400 17.61 1.65 1.32
C TRP A 400 16.10 1.51 1.62
N LEU A 401 15.66 0.48 2.32
CA LEU A 401 14.25 0.34 2.72
C LEU A 401 13.79 1.46 3.66
N LYS A 402 14.65 1.94 4.55
CA LYS A 402 14.38 3.12 5.39
C LYS A 402 14.24 4.39 4.52
N ILE A 403 15.10 4.55 3.52
CA ILE A 403 15.00 5.65 2.55
C ILE A 403 13.70 5.53 1.73
N ASP A 404 13.34 4.33 1.26
CA ASP A 404 12.09 4.09 0.52
C ASP A 404 10.86 4.38 1.37
N LEU A 405 10.87 3.95 2.63
CA LEU A 405 9.82 4.27 3.61
C LEU A 405 9.67 5.78 3.79
N LYS A 406 10.77 6.51 3.95
CA LYS A 406 10.79 7.96 4.15
C LYS A 406 10.40 8.75 2.90
N GLU A 407 11.03 8.48 1.76
CA GLU A 407 10.94 9.31 0.56
C GLU A 407 9.78 8.89 -0.37
N ARG A 408 9.25 7.66 -0.24
CA ARG A 408 8.16 7.15 -1.10
C ARG A 408 6.88 6.83 -0.37
N LEU A 409 6.94 6.12 0.76
CA LEU A 409 5.72 5.70 1.47
C LEU A 409 5.17 6.83 2.35
N ALA A 410 6.03 7.49 3.13
CA ALA A 410 5.61 8.59 4.00
C ALA A 410 5.11 9.82 3.22
N GLU A 411 5.57 10.03 1.99
CA GLU A 411 5.05 11.07 1.09
C GLU A 411 3.59 10.85 0.70
N ARG A 412 3.05 9.64 0.84
CA ARG A 412 1.63 9.34 0.59
C ARG A 412 0.73 9.75 1.76
N ILE A 413 1.29 10.12 2.90
CA ILE A 413 0.53 10.62 4.05
C ILE A 413 0.08 12.06 3.72
N THR A 414 -1.19 12.21 3.35
CA THR A 414 -1.79 13.50 2.98
C THR A 414 -1.98 14.41 4.19
N ASN A 415 -2.34 13.83 5.33
CA ASN A 415 -2.54 14.58 6.57
C ASN A 415 -1.20 15.07 7.15
N MET A 416 -1.01 16.39 7.19
CA MET A 416 0.25 17.01 7.63
C MET A 416 0.60 16.71 9.09
N ARG A 417 -0.39 16.51 9.97
CA ARG A 417 -0.16 16.15 11.38
C ARG A 417 0.40 14.72 11.46
N HIS A 418 -0.17 13.78 10.71
CA HIS A 418 0.33 12.41 10.60
C HIS A 418 1.72 12.36 9.98
N LYS A 419 1.97 13.13 8.91
CA LYS A 419 3.27 13.19 8.24
C LYS A 419 4.35 13.70 9.18
N ARG A 420 4.09 14.79 9.92
CA ARG A 420 5.04 15.34 10.91
C ARG A 420 5.34 14.35 12.04
N PHE A 421 4.30 13.69 12.56
CA PHE A 421 4.47 12.63 13.56
C PHE A 421 5.36 11.50 13.04
N PHE A 422 5.05 10.97 11.84
CA PHE A 422 5.79 9.84 11.29
C PHE A 422 7.26 10.20 11.01
N MET A 423 7.54 11.41 10.52
CA MET A 423 8.92 11.87 10.31
C MET A 423 9.71 12.00 11.63
N ASN A 424 9.05 12.34 12.74
CA ASN A 424 9.66 12.30 14.07
C ASN A 424 9.90 10.84 14.51
N LEU A 425 8.91 9.96 14.31
CA LEU A 425 9.02 8.54 14.64
C LEU A 425 10.20 7.85 13.94
N LEU A 426 10.49 8.21 12.67
CA LEU A 426 11.66 7.70 11.92
C LEU A 426 13.02 8.09 12.53
N GLN A 427 13.07 9.11 13.39
CA GLN A 427 14.29 9.58 14.06
C GLN A 427 14.47 8.96 15.45
N LYS A 428 13.47 8.22 15.94
CA LYS A 428 13.51 7.59 17.25
C LYS A 428 14.25 6.26 17.20
N ASP A 429 14.89 5.94 18.32
CA ASP A 429 15.42 4.61 18.55
C ASP A 429 14.28 3.60 18.67
N TYR A 430 14.55 2.35 18.30
CA TYR A 430 13.55 1.30 18.30
C TYR A 430 12.94 1.03 19.68
N GLU A 431 13.68 1.29 20.77
CA GLU A 431 13.18 1.17 22.14
C GLU A 431 11.98 2.08 22.43
N ASP A 432 11.94 3.26 21.79
CA ASP A 432 10.91 4.28 22.04
C ASP A 432 9.71 4.18 21.08
N LEU A 433 9.72 3.24 20.11
CA LEU A 433 8.70 3.18 19.06
C LEU A 433 7.30 2.95 19.61
N ASN A 434 7.15 2.03 20.57
CA ASN A 434 5.84 1.72 21.16
C ASN A 434 5.26 2.97 21.84
N ILE A 435 6.01 3.54 22.79
CA ILE A 435 5.61 4.73 23.57
C ILE A 435 5.27 5.89 22.63
N THR A 436 6.15 6.19 21.67
CA THR A 436 5.96 7.31 20.74
C THR A 436 4.69 7.14 19.89
N CYS A 437 4.38 5.92 19.43
CA CYS A 437 3.12 5.63 18.75
C CYS A 437 1.91 5.82 19.66
N LEU A 438 1.92 5.24 20.86
CA LEU A 438 0.80 5.31 21.81
C LEU A 438 0.48 6.75 22.21
N ASP A 439 1.49 7.53 22.56
CA ASP A 439 1.37 8.92 23.01
C ASP A 439 0.78 9.85 21.95
N TYR A 440 0.98 9.54 20.67
CA TYR A 440 0.38 10.28 19.57
C TYR A 440 -1.02 9.78 19.21
N MET A 441 -1.17 8.48 19.03
CA MET A 441 -2.36 7.89 18.42
C MET A 441 -3.55 7.82 19.38
N ILE A 442 -3.32 7.57 20.68
CA ILE A 442 -4.42 7.51 21.67
C ILE A 442 -5.12 8.87 21.80
N PRO A 443 -4.42 10.00 22.02
CA PRO A 443 -5.06 11.31 22.04
C PRO A 443 -5.77 11.64 20.72
N TYR A 444 -5.18 11.27 19.58
CA TYR A 444 -5.79 11.48 18.26
C TYR A 444 -7.14 10.78 18.12
N ILE A 445 -7.24 9.51 18.53
CA ILE A 445 -8.48 8.74 18.48
C ILE A 445 -9.55 9.39 19.36
N VAL A 446 -9.19 9.81 20.57
CA VAL A 446 -10.12 10.45 21.51
C VAL A 446 -10.61 11.79 20.97
N GLU A 447 -9.71 12.60 20.39
CA GLU A 447 -10.03 13.87 19.73
C GLU A 447 -11.03 13.68 18.57
N LYS A 448 -10.93 12.56 17.84
CA LYS A 448 -11.85 12.19 16.75
C LYS A 448 -13.13 11.48 17.21
N GLY A 449 -13.40 11.43 18.52
CA GLY A 449 -14.62 10.84 19.09
C GLY A 449 -14.60 9.33 19.26
N GLY A 450 -13.43 8.69 19.11
CA GLY A 450 -13.25 7.27 19.40
C GLY A 450 -13.15 6.98 20.90
N GLN A 451 -13.42 5.73 21.29
CA GLN A 451 -13.25 5.29 22.67
C GLN A 451 -11.76 5.24 23.03
N LYS A 452 -11.39 5.76 24.21
CA LYS A 452 -10.00 5.76 24.69
C LYS A 452 -9.48 4.31 24.82
N PRO A 453 -8.47 3.92 24.03
CA PRO A 453 -7.82 2.61 24.14
C PRO A 453 -7.05 2.45 25.46
N ILE A 454 -6.70 1.22 25.83
CA ILE A 454 -5.79 0.92 26.92
C ILE A 454 -4.37 1.38 26.54
N TYR A 455 -3.61 1.84 27.52
CA TYR A 455 -2.18 2.09 27.35
C TYR A 455 -1.40 0.82 27.74
N ASP A 456 -0.76 0.18 26.76
CA ASP A 456 0.10 -0.99 26.96
C ASP A 456 1.23 -0.92 25.93
N GLU A 457 2.48 -0.90 26.41
CA GLU A 457 3.68 -0.75 25.59
C GLU A 457 4.01 -2.05 24.85
N SER A 458 3.19 -2.39 23.87
CA SER A 458 3.31 -3.62 23.09
C SER A 458 3.01 -3.37 21.62
N LEU A 459 3.70 -4.10 20.74
CA LEU A 459 3.43 -4.11 19.30
C LEU A 459 1.95 -4.37 19.02
N GLY A 460 1.35 -5.34 19.72
CA GLY A 460 -0.05 -5.68 19.54
C GLY A 460 -0.99 -4.51 19.84
N GLN A 461 -0.68 -3.72 20.86
CA GLN A 461 -1.47 -2.55 21.21
C GLN A 461 -1.31 -1.42 20.18
N VAL A 462 -0.09 -1.20 19.68
CA VAL A 462 0.15 -0.25 18.57
C VAL A 462 -0.65 -0.65 17.33
N LEU A 463 -0.67 -1.94 16.96
CA LEU A 463 -1.44 -2.44 15.82
C LEU A 463 -2.96 -2.33 16.03
N TYR A 464 -3.45 -2.61 17.25
CA TYR A 464 -4.85 -2.40 17.59
C TYR A 464 -5.25 -0.93 17.42
N ILE A 465 -4.43 -0.01 17.94
CA ILE A 465 -4.66 1.43 17.85
C ILE A 465 -4.59 1.92 16.41
N CYS A 466 -3.66 1.40 15.61
CA CYS A 466 -3.62 1.66 14.16
C CYS A 466 -4.97 1.30 13.50
N ASN A 467 -5.55 0.15 13.84
CA ASN A 467 -6.86 -0.23 13.33
C ASN A 467 -7.97 0.71 13.79
N GLN A 468 -7.96 1.12 15.07
CA GLN A 468 -8.93 2.11 15.57
C GLN A 468 -8.77 3.47 14.86
N MET A 469 -7.54 3.91 14.59
CA MET A 469 -7.30 5.14 13.81
C MET A 469 -7.96 5.08 12.44
N THR A 470 -7.81 3.98 11.70
CA THR A 470 -8.46 3.83 10.38
C THR A 470 -9.99 3.79 10.46
N LYS A 471 -10.57 3.40 11.60
CA LYS A 471 -12.02 3.40 11.83
C LYS A 471 -12.57 4.79 12.13
N VAL A 472 -11.83 5.61 12.90
CA VAL A 472 -12.25 6.99 13.23
C VAL A 472 -11.88 8.00 12.16
N ASP A 473 -10.82 7.75 11.40
CA ASP A 473 -10.31 8.63 10.37
C ASP A 473 -9.65 7.84 9.23
N MET A 474 -10.34 7.83 8.08
CA MET A 474 -9.88 7.13 6.88
C MET A 474 -8.56 7.69 6.32
N GLU A 475 -8.19 8.94 6.62
CA GLU A 475 -6.90 9.53 6.20
C GLU A 475 -5.69 8.88 6.90
N SER A 476 -5.94 8.10 7.97
CA SER A 476 -4.91 7.40 8.73
C SER A 476 -4.31 6.19 8.01
N ASP A 477 -4.91 5.68 6.92
CA ASP A 477 -4.49 4.42 6.29
C ASP A 477 -3.01 4.45 5.85
N ASN A 478 -2.57 5.54 5.22
CA ASN A 478 -1.18 5.67 4.78
C ASN A 478 -0.20 5.79 5.96
N LEU A 479 -0.60 6.40 7.08
CA LEU A 479 0.20 6.40 8.30
C LEU A 479 0.36 4.97 8.83
N VAL A 480 -0.75 4.23 8.94
CA VAL A 480 -0.75 2.85 9.42
C VAL A 480 0.10 1.94 8.53
N ASN A 481 0.03 2.09 7.20
CA ASN A 481 0.88 1.35 6.26
C ASN A 481 2.38 1.63 6.52
N CYS A 482 2.72 2.88 6.79
CA CYS A 482 4.10 3.27 7.12
C CYS A 482 4.56 2.71 8.48
N VAL A 483 3.66 2.69 9.48
CA VAL A 483 3.94 2.08 10.79
C VAL A 483 4.15 0.57 10.66
N ILE A 484 3.30 -0.14 9.92
CA ILE A 484 3.46 -1.57 9.65
C ILE A 484 4.83 -1.85 8.99
N MET A 485 5.22 -1.05 7.99
CA MET A 485 6.53 -1.18 7.34
C MET A 485 7.68 -0.89 8.32
N LEU A 486 7.58 0.14 9.14
CA LEU A 486 8.61 0.50 10.13
C LEU A 486 8.83 -0.62 11.16
N TYR A 487 7.76 -1.17 11.73
CA TYR A 487 7.86 -2.28 12.67
C TYR A 487 8.37 -3.56 12.01
N SER A 488 8.05 -3.78 10.72
CA SER A 488 8.59 -4.91 9.96
C SER A 488 10.11 -4.78 9.77
N LEU A 489 10.63 -3.58 9.53
CA LEU A 489 12.07 -3.31 9.50
C LEU A 489 12.69 -3.45 10.89
N ALA A 490 12.08 -2.84 11.90
CA ALA A 490 12.61 -2.82 13.25
C ALA A 490 12.77 -4.23 13.84
N LEU A 491 11.80 -5.12 13.62
CA LEU A 491 11.86 -6.49 14.11
C LEU A 491 12.90 -7.35 13.39
N GLU A 492 13.23 -7.07 12.13
CA GLU A 492 14.27 -7.81 11.41
C GLU A 492 15.68 -7.28 11.74
N GLU A 493 15.83 -5.97 11.95
CA GLU A 493 17.12 -5.35 12.32
C GLU A 493 17.47 -5.50 13.82
N ALA A 494 16.47 -5.65 14.69
CA ALA A 494 16.66 -5.75 16.13
C ALA A 494 17.31 -7.07 16.56
N ASP A 495 18.08 -7.03 17.64
CA ASP A 495 18.48 -8.23 18.38
C ASP A 495 17.30 -8.83 19.18
N GLU A 496 17.48 -10.01 19.78
CA GLU A 496 16.39 -10.68 20.50
C GLU A 496 15.92 -9.91 21.75
N GLU A 497 16.79 -9.13 22.41
CA GLU A 497 16.39 -8.32 23.58
C GLU A 497 15.44 -7.20 23.15
N LEU A 498 15.84 -6.46 22.12
CA LEU A 498 15.05 -5.37 21.57
C LEU A 498 13.76 -5.87 20.89
N LYS A 499 13.77 -7.03 20.22
CA LYS A 499 12.54 -7.66 19.71
C LYS A 499 11.56 -7.96 20.84
N ASN A 500 12.03 -8.52 21.95
CA ASN A 500 11.18 -8.80 23.11
C ASN A 500 10.60 -7.52 23.71
N ARG A 501 11.38 -6.43 23.76
CA ARG A 501 10.90 -5.10 24.18
C ARG A 501 9.85 -4.53 23.24
N LEU A 502 10.08 -4.56 21.93
CA LEU A 502 9.13 -4.09 20.90
C LEU A 502 7.80 -4.86 20.96
N ILE A 503 7.88 -6.17 21.14
CA ILE A 503 6.68 -7.00 21.22
C ILE A 503 5.93 -6.75 22.52
N GLY A 504 6.66 -6.56 23.61
CA GLY A 504 6.09 -6.28 24.93
C GLY A 504 5.20 -7.42 25.41
N ASN A 505 4.10 -7.05 26.05
CA ASN A 505 3.24 -8.01 26.77
C ASN A 505 2.27 -8.79 25.89
N SER A 506 1.89 -8.25 24.72
CA SER A 506 0.93 -8.88 23.82
C SER A 506 1.21 -8.49 22.37
N ILE A 507 1.11 -9.48 21.49
CA ILE A 507 1.21 -9.33 20.03
C ILE A 507 -0.11 -8.92 19.36
N LEU A 508 -1.23 -8.96 20.10
CA LEU A 508 -2.55 -8.58 19.62
C LEU A 508 -3.21 -7.47 20.47
N GLY A 509 -2.61 -7.10 21.60
CA GLY A 509 -3.08 -6.00 22.45
C GLY A 509 -4.55 -6.14 22.82
N GLN A 510 -5.32 -5.07 22.70
CA GLN A 510 -6.75 -5.10 23.01
C GLN A 510 -7.61 -6.05 22.17
N TRP A 511 -7.16 -6.52 21.00
CA TRP A 511 -7.87 -7.61 20.31
C TRP A 511 -7.86 -8.90 21.14
N GLU A 512 -6.80 -9.14 21.91
CA GLU A 512 -6.70 -10.24 22.86
C GLU A 512 -7.49 -9.94 24.13
N TYR A 513 -7.30 -8.76 24.71
CA TYR A 513 -7.91 -8.40 25.99
C TYR A 513 -9.44 -8.34 25.92
N GLY A 514 -9.95 -7.89 24.77
CA GLY A 514 -11.37 -7.75 24.45
C GLY A 514 -12.01 -8.95 23.75
N ALA A 515 -11.23 -9.99 23.41
CA ALA A 515 -11.69 -11.10 22.57
C ALA A 515 -12.97 -11.78 23.09
N PHE A 516 -13.18 -11.78 24.41
CA PHE A 516 -14.24 -12.50 25.12
C PHE A 516 -15.14 -11.59 25.99
N THR A 517 -15.00 -10.26 25.87
CA THR A 517 -15.69 -9.28 26.76
C THR A 517 -16.64 -8.34 26.00
N SER A 518 -17.13 -8.74 24.82
CA SER A 518 -18.03 -7.91 24.01
C SER A 518 -19.30 -7.53 24.80
N GLY A 519 -19.46 -6.25 25.13
CA GLY A 519 -20.60 -5.72 25.89
C GLY A 519 -20.29 -5.19 27.30
N LEU A 520 -19.04 -5.27 27.79
CA LEU A 520 -18.63 -4.66 29.07
C LEU A 520 -18.17 -3.21 28.87
N MET A 521 -18.40 -2.36 29.89
CA MET A 521 -18.04 -0.92 29.86
C MET A 521 -16.52 -0.65 29.80
N GLU A 522 -15.68 -1.55 30.32
CA GLU A 522 -14.21 -1.41 30.31
C GLU A 522 -13.53 -2.75 29.98
N GLN A 523 -12.81 -2.81 28.86
CA GLN A 523 -11.87 -3.90 28.59
C GLN A 523 -10.66 -3.74 29.51
N ARG A 524 -10.14 -4.84 30.06
CA ARG A 524 -8.94 -4.84 30.92
C ARG A 524 -7.91 -5.86 30.48
N ARG A 525 -6.64 -5.51 30.66
CA ARG A 525 -5.47 -6.37 30.37
C ARG A 525 -5.32 -7.47 31.42
N GLU A 526 -5.61 -7.17 32.67
CA GLU A 526 -5.46 -8.09 33.80
C GLU A 526 -6.68 -9.02 33.97
N VAL A 527 -6.43 -10.22 34.49
CA VAL A 527 -7.47 -11.18 34.87
C VAL A 527 -8.07 -10.78 36.22
N GLN A 528 -9.36 -10.44 36.24
CA GLN A 528 -10.07 -10.14 37.48
C GLN A 528 -10.26 -11.39 38.36
N MET A 529 -10.15 -11.21 39.69
CA MET A 529 -10.28 -12.29 40.69
C MET A 529 -9.37 -13.50 40.39
N PHE A 530 -8.16 -13.23 39.92
CA PHE A 530 -7.22 -14.26 39.47
C PHE A 530 -6.98 -15.36 40.52
N SER A 531 -6.82 -14.97 41.79
CA SER A 531 -6.60 -15.87 42.92
C SER A 531 -7.70 -16.93 43.05
N ASP A 532 -8.97 -16.53 42.90
CA ASP A 532 -10.11 -17.44 42.97
C ASP A 532 -10.28 -18.28 41.70
N LYS A 533 -9.99 -17.70 40.53
CA LYS A 533 -10.09 -18.39 39.23
C LYS A 533 -9.00 -19.45 39.03
N MET A 534 -7.80 -19.22 39.56
CA MET A 534 -6.64 -20.10 39.45
C MET A 534 -6.24 -20.76 40.77
N LYS A 535 -7.15 -20.86 41.75
CA LYS A 535 -6.90 -21.69 42.93
C LYS A 535 -6.79 -23.17 42.55
N LEU A 536 -5.89 -23.87 43.24
CA LEU A 536 -5.72 -25.31 43.15
C LEU A 536 -6.07 -25.92 44.51
N GLU A 537 -7.07 -26.79 44.52
CA GLU A 537 -7.51 -27.54 45.70
C GLU A 537 -7.24 -29.01 45.42
N LEU A 538 -6.45 -29.66 46.27
CA LEU A 538 -6.04 -31.06 46.14
C LEU A 538 -6.63 -31.85 47.29
N ASP A 539 -7.35 -32.92 46.99
CA ASP A 539 -7.85 -33.86 47.99
C ASP A 539 -6.69 -34.69 48.54
N VAL A 540 -6.55 -34.68 49.87
CA VAL A 540 -5.53 -35.45 50.58
C VAL A 540 -6.14 -36.43 51.59
N THR A 541 -7.47 -36.58 51.61
CA THR A 541 -8.16 -37.51 52.50
C THR A 541 -7.66 -38.93 52.28
N GLU A 542 -7.14 -39.55 53.35
CA GLU A 542 -6.62 -40.93 53.37
C GLU A 542 -5.43 -41.19 52.41
N ILE A 543 -4.80 -40.14 51.85
CA ILE A 543 -3.66 -40.27 50.91
C ILE A 543 -2.31 -40.20 51.64
N ILE A 544 -2.21 -39.39 52.70
CA ILE A 544 -0.95 -39.16 53.41
C ILE A 544 -0.63 -40.34 54.31
N ASP A 545 0.56 -40.92 54.11
CA ASP A 545 1.07 -42.03 54.89
C ASP A 545 2.23 -41.55 55.78
N ASN A 546 2.04 -41.62 57.09
CA ASN A 546 3.02 -41.16 58.09
C ASN A 546 4.33 -41.98 58.05
N GLU A 547 4.32 -43.18 57.46
CA GLU A 547 5.51 -44.05 57.32
C GLU A 547 6.33 -43.75 56.05
N LYS A 548 5.78 -42.97 55.11
CA LYS A 548 6.43 -42.63 53.84
C LYS A 548 7.18 -41.29 53.90
N SER A 549 8.19 -41.14 53.03
CA SER A 549 8.94 -39.89 52.93
C SER A 549 8.07 -38.73 52.42
N VAL A 550 8.51 -37.49 52.65
CA VAL A 550 7.86 -36.29 52.12
C VAL A 550 7.79 -36.34 50.58
N ALA A 551 8.83 -36.86 49.93
CA ALA A 551 8.88 -37.02 48.49
C ALA A 551 7.85 -38.04 47.99
N ASP A 552 7.71 -39.19 48.67
CA ASP A 552 6.75 -40.23 48.30
C ASP A 552 5.30 -39.77 48.52
N ASN A 553 5.02 -39.09 49.63
CA ASN A 553 3.72 -38.49 49.91
C ASN A 553 3.37 -37.37 48.90
N THR A 554 4.36 -36.54 48.53
CA THR A 554 4.19 -35.51 47.49
C THR A 554 3.87 -36.15 46.12
N GLU A 555 4.57 -37.22 45.76
CA GLU A 555 4.28 -37.99 44.54
C GLU A 555 2.87 -38.60 44.58
N ALA A 556 2.47 -39.19 45.71
CA ALA A 556 1.15 -39.81 45.89
C ALA A 556 0.00 -38.79 45.73
N ILE A 557 0.12 -37.62 46.38
CA ILE A 557 -0.87 -36.53 46.27
C ILE A 557 -0.99 -36.04 44.82
N LEU A 558 0.15 -35.84 44.14
CA LEU A 558 0.17 -35.41 42.74
C LEU A 558 -0.50 -36.42 41.82
N ARG A 559 -0.26 -37.72 42.04
CA ARG A 559 -0.87 -38.79 41.23
C ARG A 559 -2.37 -38.89 41.48
N ALA A 560 -2.81 -38.79 42.73
CA ALA A 560 -4.22 -38.85 43.10
C ALA A 560 -5.03 -37.67 42.52
N ASN A 561 -4.41 -36.50 42.36
CA ASN A 561 -5.05 -35.27 41.89
C ASN A 561 -4.56 -34.82 40.50
N TRP A 562 -4.01 -35.73 39.69
CA TRP A 562 -3.28 -35.34 38.48
C TRP A 562 -4.16 -34.58 37.48
N SER A 563 -5.42 -34.97 37.32
CA SER A 563 -6.38 -34.29 36.43
C SER A 563 -6.49 -32.79 36.73
N TYR A 564 -6.59 -32.43 38.02
CA TYR A 564 -6.67 -31.04 38.49
C TYR A 564 -5.37 -30.28 38.30
N VAL A 565 -4.24 -30.92 38.58
CA VAL A 565 -2.90 -30.31 38.40
C VAL A 565 -2.62 -30.07 36.93
N LEU A 566 -2.91 -31.04 36.06
CA LEU A 566 -2.72 -30.94 34.62
C LEU A 566 -3.57 -29.82 34.01
N ALA A 567 -4.87 -29.80 34.33
CA ALA A 567 -5.78 -28.74 33.92
C ALA A 567 -5.29 -27.36 34.37
N TRP A 568 -4.77 -27.24 35.60
CA TRP A 568 -4.21 -26.00 36.12
C TRP A 568 -2.94 -25.57 35.38
N LEU A 569 -2.03 -26.50 35.06
CA LEU A 569 -0.82 -26.21 34.29
C LEU A 569 -1.16 -25.74 32.87
N TYR A 570 -2.11 -26.42 32.20
CA TYR A 570 -2.54 -26.06 30.85
C TYR A 570 -3.31 -24.74 30.80
N ALA A 571 -4.20 -24.49 31.76
CA ALA A 571 -4.86 -23.18 31.88
C ALA A 571 -3.84 -22.05 32.11
N GLY A 572 -2.76 -22.36 32.84
CA GLY A 572 -1.64 -21.45 33.07
C GLY A 572 -0.86 -21.03 31.83
N LEU A 573 -1.04 -21.67 30.67
CA LEU A 573 -0.43 -21.25 29.41
C LEU A 573 -1.13 -20.04 28.78
N PHE A 574 -2.40 -19.81 29.11
CA PHE A 574 -3.25 -18.77 28.50
C PHE A 574 -3.18 -17.42 29.22
N ILE A 575 -2.27 -17.31 30.17
CA ILE A 575 -2.05 -16.17 31.05
C ILE A 575 -0.56 -15.98 31.26
N THR A 576 -0.15 -14.74 31.51
CA THR A 576 1.21 -14.40 31.91
C THR A 576 1.20 -13.98 33.37
N THR A 577 2.12 -14.55 34.15
CA THR A 577 2.27 -14.35 35.59
C THR A 577 3.76 -14.27 35.92
N ASP A 578 4.17 -13.46 36.90
CA ASP A 578 5.55 -13.48 37.37
C ASP A 578 5.84 -14.86 38.01
N CYS A 579 6.91 -15.51 37.56
CA CYS A 579 7.34 -16.81 38.08
C CYS A 579 8.56 -16.67 38.99
N GLY A 580 8.83 -15.48 39.52
CA GLY A 580 9.89 -15.21 40.48
C GLY A 580 9.72 -15.93 41.83
N ASN A 581 9.82 -15.19 42.93
CA ASN A 581 9.84 -15.80 44.27
C ASN A 581 8.52 -16.54 44.59
N ILE A 582 8.58 -17.87 44.76
CA ILE A 582 7.44 -18.76 45.07
C ILE A 582 6.57 -18.22 46.22
N ASP A 583 7.20 -17.71 47.28
CA ASP A 583 6.52 -17.21 48.48
C ASP A 583 5.83 -15.85 48.27
N ALA A 584 6.27 -15.07 47.27
CA ALA A 584 5.57 -13.87 46.82
C ALA A 584 4.42 -14.20 45.85
N VAL A 585 4.48 -15.36 45.20
CA VAL A 585 3.53 -15.75 44.16
C VAL A 585 2.33 -16.52 44.73
N TYR A 586 2.52 -17.36 45.74
CA TYR A 586 1.49 -18.28 46.23
C TYR A 586 1.24 -18.17 47.73
N GLN A 587 -0.04 -18.13 48.11
CA GLN A 587 -0.49 -18.49 49.46
C GLN A 587 -0.96 -19.95 49.47
N TYR A 588 -0.66 -20.67 50.55
CA TYR A 588 -1.02 -22.08 50.66
C TYR A 588 -1.40 -22.44 52.10
N GLY A 589 -2.28 -23.43 52.25
CA GLY A 589 -2.74 -23.87 53.55
C GLY A 589 -3.58 -25.15 53.50
N ILE A 590 -3.89 -25.68 54.68
CA ILE A 590 -4.69 -26.90 54.86
C ILE A 590 -6.10 -26.48 55.28
N THR A 591 -7.12 -26.97 54.57
CA THR A 591 -8.53 -26.74 54.89
C THR A 591 -9.19 -28.06 55.28
N ARG A 592 -9.90 -28.09 56.42
CA ARG A 592 -10.66 -29.25 56.87
C ARG A 592 -12.15 -28.92 56.79
N LYS A 593 -12.90 -29.63 55.94
CA LYS A 593 -14.36 -29.49 55.83
C LYS A 593 -15.06 -30.66 56.49
N ASN A 594 -16.10 -30.36 57.26
CA ASN A 594 -17.05 -31.36 57.75
C ASN A 594 -18.21 -31.44 56.75
N ASP A 595 -18.54 -32.65 56.30
CA ASP A 595 -19.64 -32.88 55.36
C ASP A 595 -20.99 -32.47 55.99
N LYS A 596 -21.82 -31.73 55.24
CA LYS A 596 -23.10 -31.19 55.75
C LYS A 596 -24.20 -32.25 55.86
N HIS A 597 -23.99 -33.44 55.30
CA HIS A 597 -24.98 -34.52 55.30
C HIS A 597 -24.53 -35.82 55.98
N ASN A 598 -23.28 -35.94 56.45
CA ASN A 598 -22.81 -37.11 57.18
C ASN A 598 -21.66 -36.73 58.14
N SER A 599 -21.83 -36.87 59.46
CA SER A 599 -20.92 -36.31 60.48
C SER A 599 -19.54 -36.98 60.58
N ASP A 600 -19.32 -38.10 59.89
CA ASP A 600 -18.15 -38.98 60.11
C ASP A 600 -17.10 -38.95 58.99
N LYS A 601 -17.32 -38.25 57.87
CA LYS A 601 -16.30 -38.03 56.84
C LYS A 601 -15.73 -36.61 56.90
N LYS A 602 -14.43 -36.51 57.20
CA LYS A 602 -13.66 -35.26 57.15
C LYS A 602 -12.93 -35.19 55.81
N GLU A 603 -13.28 -34.18 55.02
CA GLU A 603 -12.57 -33.88 53.78
C GLU A 603 -11.40 -32.96 54.12
N GLU A 604 -10.18 -33.38 53.79
CA GLU A 604 -8.95 -32.62 54.00
C GLU A 604 -8.40 -32.16 52.66
N LEU A 605 -8.25 -30.85 52.50
CA LEU A 605 -7.86 -30.23 51.23
C LEU A 605 -6.57 -29.41 51.41
N PHE A 606 -5.61 -29.63 50.52
CA PHE A 606 -4.49 -28.73 50.33
C PHE A 606 -4.91 -27.62 49.35
N ARG A 607 -4.84 -26.37 49.80
CA ARG A 607 -5.22 -25.21 49.00
C ARG A 607 -3.99 -24.40 48.63
N ILE A 608 -3.82 -24.14 47.33
CA ILE A 608 -2.77 -23.27 46.78
C ILE A 608 -3.46 -22.15 45.99
N LEU A 609 -3.16 -20.91 46.33
CA LEU A 609 -3.77 -19.69 45.79
C LEU A 609 -2.68 -18.81 45.17
N PRO A 610 -2.74 -18.48 43.87
CA PRO A 610 -1.88 -17.45 43.32
C PRO A 610 -2.36 -16.07 43.83
N VAL A 611 -1.48 -15.28 44.44
CA VAL A 611 -1.82 -13.97 45.04
C VAL A 611 -1.32 -12.76 44.25
N GLN A 612 -0.62 -13.01 43.15
CA GLN A 612 -0.21 -11.99 42.19
C GLN A 612 -1.29 -11.67 41.16
N TYR A 613 -1.08 -10.60 40.39
CA TYR A 613 -1.87 -10.34 39.19
C TYR A 613 -1.47 -11.29 38.05
N ALA A 614 -2.38 -11.47 37.09
CA ALA A 614 -2.12 -12.16 35.85
C ALA A 614 -2.57 -11.31 34.68
N VAL A 615 -1.80 -11.33 33.60
CA VAL A 615 -2.09 -10.65 32.34
C VAL A 615 -2.69 -11.66 31.37
N LYS A 616 -3.74 -11.28 30.65
CA LYS A 616 -4.31 -12.10 29.58
C LYS A 616 -3.24 -12.36 28.50
N SER A 617 -3.08 -13.61 28.09
CA SER A 617 -2.13 -13.99 27.03
C SER A 617 -2.67 -15.18 26.24
N TYR A 618 -3.90 -15.01 25.74
CA TYR A 618 -4.66 -16.05 25.08
C TYR A 618 -4.05 -16.53 23.77
N PHE A 619 -3.21 -15.71 23.11
CA PHE A 619 -2.65 -15.99 21.79
C PHE A 619 -1.11 -15.96 21.78
N LYS A 620 -0.47 -16.17 22.93
CA LYS A 620 1.00 -16.19 23.09
C LYS A 620 1.72 -17.11 22.09
N ALA A 621 1.10 -18.24 21.76
CA ALA A 621 1.53 -19.26 20.81
C ALA A 621 1.90 -18.73 19.41
N LEU A 622 1.35 -17.59 18.99
CA LEU A 622 1.66 -16.97 17.70
C LEU A 622 3.14 -16.54 17.55
N TYR A 623 3.89 -16.42 18.65
CA TYR A 623 5.26 -15.90 18.62
C TYR A 623 6.28 -16.79 19.37
N GLN A 624 5.87 -17.74 20.22
CA GLN A 624 6.79 -18.43 21.14
C GLN A 624 6.45 -19.92 21.33
N ASN A 625 7.33 -20.82 20.86
CA ASN A 625 7.21 -22.26 21.11
C ASN A 625 8.12 -22.77 22.25
N GLU A 626 9.31 -22.17 22.46
CA GLU A 626 10.26 -22.72 23.44
C GLU A 626 9.88 -22.44 24.90
N GLN A 627 9.27 -21.28 25.19
CA GLN A 627 8.92 -20.89 26.56
C GLN A 627 7.73 -21.66 27.14
N GLU A 628 6.86 -22.28 26.33
CA GLU A 628 5.64 -22.92 26.86
C GLU A 628 5.96 -24.18 27.68
N LYS A 629 6.90 -25.01 27.20
CA LYS A 629 7.36 -26.21 27.93
C LYS A 629 8.14 -25.83 29.18
N ASP A 630 8.97 -24.80 29.09
CA ASP A 630 9.75 -24.32 30.22
C ASP A 630 8.82 -23.69 31.29
N LEU A 631 7.79 -22.96 30.87
CA LEU A 631 6.76 -22.43 31.76
C LEU A 631 5.98 -23.54 32.49
N ILE A 632 5.57 -24.60 31.77
CA ILE A 632 4.93 -25.76 32.43
C ILE A 632 5.90 -26.43 33.40
N ARG A 633 7.17 -26.60 33.01
CA ARG A 633 8.20 -27.21 33.86
C ARG A 633 8.41 -26.39 35.14
N GLU A 634 8.49 -25.08 35.02
CA GLU A 634 8.68 -24.15 36.12
C GLU A 634 7.46 -24.13 37.06
N LYS A 635 6.24 -24.01 36.51
CA LYS A 635 4.99 -24.07 37.29
C LYS A 635 4.84 -25.42 37.99
N LEU A 636 5.14 -26.54 37.33
CA LEU A 636 5.12 -27.87 37.94
C LEU A 636 6.13 -27.98 39.08
N ARG A 637 7.35 -27.46 38.89
CA ARG A 637 8.37 -27.38 39.94
C ARG A 637 7.87 -26.60 41.16
N HIS A 638 7.22 -25.45 40.96
CA HIS A 638 6.64 -24.68 42.06
C HIS A 638 5.57 -25.45 42.82
N ILE A 639 4.65 -26.12 42.11
CA ILE A 639 3.61 -26.94 42.74
C ILE A 639 4.22 -28.08 43.57
N ILE A 640 5.24 -28.78 43.05
CA ILE A 640 5.94 -29.83 43.80
C ILE A 640 6.55 -29.29 45.11
N ILE A 641 7.21 -28.12 45.03
CA ILE A 641 7.80 -27.47 46.21
C ILE A 641 6.70 -27.11 47.24
N LEU A 642 5.58 -26.55 46.79
CA LEU A 642 4.48 -26.13 47.66
C LEU A 642 3.78 -27.31 48.34
N ILE A 643 3.52 -28.40 47.59
CA ILE A 643 2.94 -29.62 48.16
C ILE A 643 3.91 -30.22 49.18
N GLY A 644 5.21 -30.31 48.86
CA GLY A 644 6.21 -30.81 49.81
C GLY A 644 6.25 -30.01 51.12
N ARG A 645 6.12 -28.67 51.05
CA ARG A 645 6.01 -27.81 52.25
C ARG A 645 4.73 -28.09 53.04
N LEU A 646 3.59 -28.29 52.37
CA LEU A 646 2.32 -28.64 53.01
C LEU A 646 2.36 -30.02 53.67
N VAL A 647 2.97 -31.02 53.03
CA VAL A 647 3.17 -32.37 53.59
C VAL A 647 4.04 -32.31 54.85
N ASN A 648 5.14 -31.56 54.82
CA ASN A 648 5.98 -31.36 56.01
C ASN A 648 5.19 -30.77 57.19
N SER A 649 4.40 -29.73 56.91
CA SER A 649 3.55 -29.09 57.90
C SER A 649 2.49 -30.06 58.45
N TYR A 650 1.90 -30.88 57.58
CA TYR A 650 0.91 -31.89 57.95
C TYR A 650 1.50 -33.00 58.84
N LEU A 651 2.72 -33.45 58.55
CA LEU A 651 3.43 -34.49 59.33
C LEU A 651 4.13 -33.94 60.59
N GLY A 652 4.19 -32.62 60.78
CA GLY A 652 4.85 -31.99 61.93
C GLY A 652 6.39 -32.06 61.88
N ILE A 653 6.98 -32.17 60.69
CA ILE A 653 8.43 -32.33 60.49
C ILE A 653 9.08 -30.96 60.22
N ASN A 654 9.99 -30.52 61.09
CA ASN A 654 10.60 -29.16 61.02
C ASN A 654 11.71 -28.99 59.96
N GLU A 655 12.30 -30.05 59.39
CA GLU A 655 13.47 -29.97 58.50
C GLU A 655 13.39 -30.86 57.24
N GLY A 656 12.31 -30.77 56.45
CA GLY A 656 12.11 -31.64 55.28
C GLY A 656 12.00 -30.94 53.93
N LYS A 657 12.82 -29.92 53.62
CA LYS A 657 12.78 -29.31 52.26
C LYS A 657 13.18 -30.34 51.21
N LEU A 658 12.31 -30.56 50.21
CA LEU A 658 12.62 -31.40 49.06
C LEU A 658 13.90 -30.90 48.36
N SER A 659 14.82 -31.80 48.07
CA SER A 659 16.03 -31.51 47.28
C SER A 659 15.70 -31.37 45.79
N GLU A 660 16.53 -30.64 45.04
CA GLU A 660 16.36 -30.50 43.58
C GLU A 660 16.38 -31.85 42.84
N LYS A 661 17.10 -32.84 43.37
CA LYS A 661 17.12 -34.20 42.81
C LYS A 661 15.75 -34.86 42.96
N GLU A 662 15.12 -34.75 44.12
CA GLU A 662 13.78 -35.31 44.38
C GLU A 662 12.71 -34.59 43.55
N ILE A 663 12.74 -33.26 43.49
CA ILE A 663 11.82 -32.45 42.66
C ILE A 663 11.90 -32.89 41.18
N THR A 664 13.11 -33.06 40.66
CA THR A 664 13.34 -33.48 39.27
C THR A 664 12.85 -34.92 39.03
N GLN A 665 13.06 -35.82 39.99
CA GLN A 665 12.58 -37.21 39.90
C GLN A 665 11.05 -37.29 39.92
N ILE A 666 10.38 -36.59 40.83
CA ILE A 666 8.92 -36.51 40.91
C ILE A 666 8.37 -35.94 39.60
N SER A 667 8.92 -34.82 39.12
CA SER A 667 8.50 -34.20 37.85
C SER A 667 8.59 -35.17 36.67
N LYS A 668 9.69 -35.94 36.56
CA LYS A 668 9.89 -36.93 35.49
C LYS A 668 8.91 -38.10 35.59
N LYS A 669 8.57 -38.52 36.80
CA LYS A 669 7.66 -39.66 37.05
C LYS A 669 6.19 -39.30 36.79
N VAL A 670 5.80 -38.07 37.10
CA VAL A 670 4.41 -37.60 36.96
C VAL A 670 4.17 -37.01 35.57
N TYR A 671 5.17 -36.33 34.96
CA TYR A 671 5.02 -35.76 33.63
C TYR A 671 6.26 -35.91 32.73
N PRO A 672 6.55 -37.14 32.23
CA PRO A 672 7.76 -37.45 31.47
C PRO A 672 7.89 -36.69 30.14
N SER A 673 6.77 -36.35 29.49
CA SER A 673 6.73 -35.73 28.16
C SER A 673 7.27 -34.30 28.14
N VAL A 674 7.11 -33.53 29.22
CA VAL A 674 7.62 -32.14 29.35
C VAL A 674 9.12 -32.06 29.63
N MET A 675 9.74 -33.18 29.99
CA MET A 675 11.18 -33.29 30.26
C MET A 675 12.03 -33.65 29.04
N ARG A 676 11.41 -33.93 27.88
CA ARG A 676 12.15 -34.16 26.63
C ARG A 676 12.67 -32.83 26.09
N LYS A 677 13.98 -32.76 25.83
CA LYS A 677 14.58 -31.63 25.10
C LYS A 677 13.84 -31.43 23.77
N THR A 678 13.39 -30.21 23.53
CA THR A 678 12.90 -29.81 22.21
C THR A 678 14.06 -29.81 21.21
N PRO A 679 13.83 -30.22 19.95
CA PRO A 679 14.80 -29.97 18.88
C PRO A 679 15.08 -28.46 18.75
N GLU A 680 16.27 -28.12 18.26
CA GLU A 680 16.77 -26.74 18.11
C GLU A 680 15.73 -25.78 17.49
N ALA A 681 15.67 -24.56 18.04
CA ALA A 681 14.74 -23.51 17.64
C ALA A 681 14.82 -23.22 16.14
N GLU A 682 13.73 -23.47 15.41
CA GLU A 682 13.56 -22.92 14.06
C GLU A 682 13.53 -21.38 14.13
N LYS A 683 14.13 -20.72 13.12
CA LYS A 683 14.10 -19.25 12.99
C LYS A 683 12.63 -18.78 13.06
N LYS A 684 12.35 -17.83 13.96
CA LYS A 684 11.01 -17.26 14.15
C LYS A 684 10.72 -16.29 13.02
N GLU A 685 9.75 -16.61 12.20
CA GLU A 685 9.27 -15.71 11.14
C GLU A 685 8.03 -14.99 11.66
N LEU A 686 8.06 -13.65 11.67
CA LEU A 686 6.91 -12.84 12.08
C LEU A 686 6.56 -11.86 10.97
N SER A 687 5.27 -11.73 10.68
CA SER A 687 4.76 -10.71 9.76
C SER A 687 3.85 -9.75 10.50
N VAL A 688 4.28 -8.50 10.61
CA VAL A 688 3.51 -7.42 11.27
C VAL A 688 2.18 -7.20 10.56
N GLU A 689 2.15 -7.24 9.23
CA GLU A 689 0.91 -7.07 8.47
C GLU A 689 -0.05 -8.26 8.64
N VAL A 690 0.46 -9.49 8.69
CA VAL A 690 -0.39 -10.66 8.97
C VAL A 690 -0.97 -10.60 10.38
N LEU A 691 -0.19 -10.17 11.38
CA LEU A 691 -0.70 -9.91 12.74
C LEU A 691 -1.80 -8.85 12.75
N TYR A 692 -1.58 -7.74 12.06
CA TYR A 692 -2.56 -6.67 11.92
C TYR A 692 -3.87 -7.21 11.32
N ARG A 693 -3.80 -8.02 10.25
CA ARG A 693 -4.97 -8.64 9.62
C ARG A 693 -5.66 -9.67 10.53
N ILE A 694 -4.90 -10.46 11.28
CA ILE A 694 -5.45 -11.38 12.28
C ILE A 694 -6.29 -10.59 13.28
N GLY A 695 -5.73 -9.51 13.84
CA GLY A 695 -6.42 -8.60 14.73
C GLY A 695 -7.74 -8.07 14.16
N GLN A 696 -7.72 -7.52 12.95
CA GLN A 696 -8.92 -7.04 12.25
C GLN A 696 -9.97 -8.15 12.07
N THR A 697 -9.55 -9.36 11.73
CA THR A 697 -10.46 -10.51 11.56
C THR A 697 -11.10 -10.90 12.90
N LEU A 698 -10.36 -10.82 14.00
CA LEU A 698 -10.87 -11.11 15.32
C LEU A 698 -11.91 -10.07 15.77
N ASP A 699 -11.65 -8.80 15.49
CA ASP A 699 -12.53 -7.67 15.80
C ASP A 699 -13.89 -7.77 15.08
N ASN A 700 -13.88 -8.10 13.79
CA ASN A 700 -15.09 -8.20 12.96
C ASN A 700 -15.97 -9.42 13.28
N ASN A 701 -15.39 -10.46 13.88
CA ASN A 701 -16.10 -11.71 14.23
C ASN A 701 -16.57 -11.73 15.69
N SER A 702 -17.14 -10.63 16.19
CA SER A 702 -17.73 -10.59 17.54
C SER A 702 -19.03 -11.40 17.58
N LEU A 703 -19.03 -12.51 18.33
CA LEU A 703 -20.23 -13.29 18.62
C LEU A 703 -20.75 -12.94 20.01
N PRO A 704 -22.08 -12.85 20.23
CA PRO A 704 -22.64 -12.71 21.57
C PRO A 704 -22.27 -13.90 22.46
N LEU A 705 -21.82 -13.63 23.69
CA LEU A 705 -21.46 -14.65 24.67
C LEU A 705 -22.71 -15.32 25.25
N GLU A 706 -22.87 -16.64 25.12
CA GLU A 706 -23.88 -17.42 25.82
C GLU A 706 -23.28 -18.69 26.45
N MET A 707 -23.51 -18.93 27.74
CA MET A 707 -23.17 -20.13 28.55
C MET A 707 -21.69 -20.60 28.63
N ARG A 708 -21.32 -21.14 29.81
CA ARG A 708 -19.94 -21.58 30.19
C ARG A 708 -19.32 -22.61 29.23
N THR A 709 -20.09 -23.55 28.70
CA THR A 709 -19.64 -24.61 27.76
C THR A 709 -19.48 -24.14 26.30
N VAL A 710 -19.77 -22.88 26.00
CA VAL A 710 -19.59 -22.28 24.66
C VAL A 710 -18.32 -21.43 24.61
N GLN A 711 -17.81 -20.95 25.76
CA GLN A 711 -16.65 -20.05 25.83
C GLN A 711 -15.37 -20.70 25.29
N ILE A 712 -15.16 -21.99 25.54
CA ILE A 712 -14.01 -22.74 25.00
C ILE A 712 -14.16 -22.99 23.52
N ARG A 713 -15.36 -23.40 23.08
CA ARG A 713 -15.66 -23.51 21.65
C ARG A 713 -15.42 -22.19 20.91
N PHE A 714 -15.61 -21.06 21.59
CA PHE A 714 -15.29 -19.75 21.04
C PHE A 714 -13.78 -19.49 20.99
N LEU A 715 -12.99 -19.84 22.03
CA LEU A 715 -11.52 -19.80 21.99
C LEU A 715 -10.96 -20.69 20.88
N GLU A 716 -11.45 -21.93 20.75
CA GLU A 716 -11.11 -22.86 19.66
C GLU A 716 -11.41 -22.26 18.29
N ARG A 717 -12.56 -21.61 18.11
CA ARG A 717 -12.91 -20.89 16.86
C ARG A 717 -11.96 -19.72 16.58
N ARG A 718 -11.52 -18.98 17.60
CA ARG A 718 -10.53 -17.90 17.43
C ARG A 718 -9.18 -18.48 16.99
N TYR A 719 -8.71 -19.55 17.62
CA TYR A 719 -7.50 -20.28 17.20
C TYR A 719 -7.60 -20.80 15.77
N LEU A 720 -8.74 -21.36 15.38
CA LEU A 720 -9.00 -21.78 14.00
C LEU A 720 -8.99 -20.59 13.03
N THR A 721 -9.53 -19.44 13.43
CA THR A 721 -9.51 -18.21 12.63
C THR A 721 -8.08 -17.74 12.40
N ILE A 722 -7.26 -17.73 13.45
CA ILE A 722 -5.84 -17.39 13.40
C ILE A 722 -5.12 -18.37 12.46
N GLN A 723 -5.29 -19.68 12.67
CA GLN A 723 -4.70 -20.72 11.83
C GLN A 723 -5.03 -20.53 10.36
N ASN A 724 -6.29 -20.23 10.03
CA ASN A 724 -6.72 -20.03 8.65
C ASN A 724 -6.05 -18.81 8.00
N GLN A 725 -5.80 -17.73 8.75
CA GLN A 725 -5.08 -16.57 8.20
C GLN A 725 -3.59 -16.87 7.98
N LEU A 726 -2.96 -17.57 8.93
CA LEU A 726 -1.57 -18.00 8.78
C LEU A 726 -1.41 -18.97 7.61
N ASP A 727 -2.30 -19.96 7.47
CA ASP A 727 -2.30 -20.91 6.37
C ASP A 727 -2.50 -20.21 5.01
N ARG A 728 -3.28 -19.12 4.95
CA ARG A 728 -3.42 -18.31 3.73
C ARG A 728 -2.11 -17.63 3.35
N ALA A 729 -1.40 -17.04 4.32
CA ALA A 729 -0.12 -16.41 4.08
C ALA A 729 0.96 -17.45 3.68
N GLU A 730 1.04 -18.57 4.39
CA GLU A 730 1.91 -19.71 4.05
C GLU A 730 1.65 -20.25 2.64
N ASN A 731 0.37 -20.44 2.27
CA ASN A 731 0.01 -20.86 0.91
C ASN A 731 0.35 -19.80 -0.16
N TYR A 732 0.36 -18.52 0.18
CA TYR A 732 0.77 -17.46 -0.73
C TYR A 732 2.27 -17.55 -1.02
N TYR A 733 3.12 -17.59 0.02
CA TYR A 733 4.59 -17.70 -0.16
C TYR A 733 5.02 -19.04 -0.78
N LYS A 734 4.30 -20.13 -0.48
CA LYS A 734 4.52 -21.42 -1.14
C LYS A 734 4.35 -21.35 -2.65
N LYS A 735 3.41 -20.54 -3.17
CA LYS A 735 3.25 -20.31 -4.62
C LYS A 735 4.42 -19.53 -5.22
N LEU A 736 5.05 -18.66 -4.44
CA LEU A 736 6.29 -17.96 -4.82
C LEU A 736 7.53 -18.85 -4.68
N GLY A 737 7.38 -20.05 -4.11
CA GLY A 737 8.48 -20.99 -3.86
C GLY A 737 9.39 -20.54 -2.72
N ILE A 738 8.85 -19.81 -1.75
CA ILE A 738 9.52 -19.37 -0.52
C ILE A 738 8.96 -20.20 0.64
N ASP A 739 9.84 -20.64 1.52
CA ASP A 739 9.48 -21.33 2.76
C ASP A 739 9.07 -20.29 3.81
N PHE A 740 7.80 -20.28 4.20
CA PHE A 740 7.25 -19.40 5.23
C PHE A 740 6.36 -20.24 6.15
N LYS A 741 6.89 -20.67 7.31
CA LYS A 741 6.34 -21.79 8.09
C LYS A 741 5.53 -21.36 9.32
N VAL A 742 5.09 -20.11 9.39
CA VAL A 742 4.42 -19.57 10.58
C VAL A 742 3.11 -20.31 10.91
N GLY A 743 2.32 -20.69 9.90
CA GLY A 743 1.10 -21.48 10.10
C GLY A 743 1.39 -22.85 10.68
N HIS A 744 2.40 -23.54 10.15
CA HIS A 744 2.90 -24.80 10.69
C HIS A 744 3.50 -24.67 12.11
N GLN A 745 4.25 -23.60 12.39
CA GLN A 745 4.81 -23.34 13.74
C GLN A 745 3.68 -23.13 14.76
N PHE A 746 2.64 -22.37 14.41
CA PHE A 746 1.47 -22.15 15.25
C PHE A 746 0.69 -23.44 15.53
N LYS A 747 0.57 -24.36 14.55
CA LYS A 747 -0.02 -25.71 14.75
C LYS A 747 0.70 -26.51 15.83
N ARG A 748 2.02 -26.34 15.96
CA ARG A 748 2.85 -27.12 16.89
C ARG A 748 2.87 -26.60 18.33
N THR A 749 2.28 -25.44 18.59
CA THR A 749 2.23 -24.82 19.92
C THR A 749 1.40 -25.64 20.90
N MET A 750 1.79 -25.64 22.18
CA MET A 750 1.03 -26.34 23.22
C MET A 750 -0.40 -25.81 23.30
N GLN A 751 -0.60 -24.49 23.27
CA GLN A 751 -1.93 -23.90 23.33
C GLN A 751 -2.83 -24.43 22.20
N ASN A 752 -2.35 -24.44 20.96
CA ASN A 752 -3.13 -24.93 19.82
C ASN A 752 -3.34 -26.46 19.87
N ARG A 753 -2.32 -27.22 20.27
CA ARG A 753 -2.40 -28.69 20.37
C ARG A 753 -3.34 -29.16 21.47
N ILE A 754 -3.46 -28.42 22.57
CA ILE A 754 -4.44 -28.65 23.63
C ILE A 754 -5.86 -28.36 23.10
N LEU A 755 -6.05 -27.21 22.44
CA LEU A 755 -7.37 -26.81 21.93
C LEU A 755 -7.86 -27.67 20.76
N SER A 756 -6.96 -28.10 19.87
CA SER A 756 -7.29 -28.98 18.74
C SER A 756 -7.46 -30.46 19.13
N GLY A 757 -7.16 -30.82 20.38
CA GLY A 757 -7.24 -32.20 20.87
C GLY A 757 -6.11 -33.11 20.42
N GLU A 758 -5.00 -32.57 19.89
CA GLU A 758 -3.81 -33.35 19.51
C GLU A 758 -3.06 -33.88 20.74
N ILE A 759 -3.06 -33.12 21.84
CA ILE A 759 -2.56 -33.62 23.13
C ILE A 759 -3.69 -34.42 23.80
N PRO A 760 -3.53 -35.75 23.96
CA PRO A 760 -4.58 -36.58 24.52
C PRO A 760 -4.78 -36.24 25.99
N MET A 761 -6.05 -36.08 26.37
CA MET A 761 -6.51 -35.93 27.75
C MET A 761 -7.60 -36.98 27.99
N THR A 762 -7.68 -37.50 29.22
CA THR A 762 -8.85 -38.27 29.65
C THR A 762 -10.09 -37.38 29.64
N MET A 763 -11.29 -37.98 29.67
CA MET A 763 -12.54 -37.20 29.73
C MET A 763 -12.56 -36.29 30.97
N GLU A 764 -12.09 -36.80 32.11
CA GLU A 764 -11.98 -36.06 33.36
C GLU A 764 -10.99 -34.89 33.27
N GLU A 765 -9.79 -35.13 32.70
CA GLU A 765 -8.78 -34.09 32.46
C GLU A 765 -9.32 -32.98 31.55
N ARG A 766 -10.05 -33.35 30.49
CA ARG A 766 -10.63 -32.39 29.56
C ARG A 766 -11.74 -31.58 30.21
N ASP A 767 -12.64 -32.22 30.95
CA ASP A 767 -13.73 -31.54 31.65
C ASP A 767 -13.20 -30.53 32.68
N GLU A 768 -12.14 -30.89 33.42
CA GLU A 768 -11.51 -30.00 34.40
C GLU A 768 -10.73 -28.85 33.74
N PHE A 769 -10.00 -29.12 32.65
CA PHE A 769 -9.38 -28.07 31.83
C PHE A 769 -10.44 -27.11 31.30
N ASP A 770 -11.56 -27.65 30.79
CA ASP A 770 -12.61 -26.86 30.20
C ASP A 770 -13.35 -26.01 31.25
N ALA A 771 -13.61 -26.57 32.43
CA ALA A 771 -14.17 -25.83 33.55
C ALA A 771 -13.26 -24.68 33.99
N ARG A 772 -11.94 -24.89 33.97
CA ARG A 772 -10.95 -23.90 34.43
C ARG A 772 -10.71 -22.78 33.43
N ILE A 773 -10.53 -23.10 32.15
CA ILE A 773 -10.48 -22.08 31.09
C ILE A 773 -11.80 -21.31 31.05
N GLY A 774 -12.95 -21.97 31.19
CA GLY A 774 -14.25 -21.31 31.31
C GLY A 774 -14.27 -20.28 32.44
N LYS A 775 -13.73 -20.58 33.63
CA LYS A 775 -13.61 -19.61 34.72
C LYS A 775 -12.70 -18.42 34.37
N LEU A 776 -11.60 -18.66 33.67
CA LEU A 776 -10.69 -17.60 33.19
C LEU A 776 -11.39 -16.68 32.20
N LEU A 777 -12.00 -17.25 31.16
CA LEU A 777 -12.68 -16.53 30.08
C LEU A 777 -14.00 -15.87 30.51
N ASN A 778 -14.68 -16.40 31.53
CA ASN A 778 -15.92 -15.82 32.04
C ASN A 778 -15.63 -14.56 32.87
N GLU A 779 -15.71 -13.40 32.22
CA GLU A 779 -15.53 -12.09 32.85
C GLU A 779 -16.84 -11.32 33.04
N ILE A 780 -18.00 -11.96 32.83
CA ILE A 780 -19.32 -11.31 32.95
C ILE A 780 -20.05 -11.80 34.21
N GLN A 781 -20.15 -10.94 35.22
CA GLN A 781 -21.39 -10.36 35.76
C GLN A 781 -21.12 -9.70 37.13
N GLY A 782 -21.08 -8.37 37.15
CA GLY A 782 -21.47 -7.54 38.29
C GLY A 782 -20.82 -7.83 39.65
N THR A 783 -19.64 -7.28 39.88
CA THR A 783 -19.29 -6.79 41.22
C THR A 783 -18.71 -5.39 41.10
N THR A 784 -19.39 -4.44 41.73
CA THR A 784 -18.86 -3.11 42.03
C THR A 784 -17.47 -3.26 42.62
N ILE A 785 -16.49 -2.60 42.00
CA ILE A 785 -15.11 -2.59 42.47
C ILE A 785 -15.08 -1.83 43.79
N ILE A 786 -14.74 -2.51 44.89
CA ILE A 786 -14.16 -1.83 46.05
C ILE A 786 -12.67 -1.74 45.74
N PRO A 787 -12.08 -0.54 45.59
CA PRO A 787 -10.65 -0.41 45.41
C PRO A 787 -9.91 -1.00 46.61
N PRO A 788 -8.69 -1.58 46.41
CA PRO A 788 -7.83 -1.90 47.54
C PRO A 788 -7.62 -0.62 48.35
N ARG A 789 -7.85 -0.70 49.66
CA ARG A 789 -7.40 0.37 50.56
C ARG A 789 -5.87 0.43 50.46
N GLU A 790 -5.38 1.64 50.22
CA GLU A 790 -3.95 2.01 50.22
C GLU A 790 -3.18 1.41 51.39
#